data_AF-A0A8H7TTI2-F1
#
_entry.id   AF-A0A8H7TTI2-F1
#
_cell.length_a   1.000
_cell.length_b   1.000
_cell.length_c   1.000
_cell.angle_alpha   90.00
_cell.angle_beta   90.00
_cell.angle_gamma   90.00
#
_symmetry.space_group_name_H-M   'P 1'
#
loop_
_entity.id
_entity.type
_entity.pdbx_description
1 polymer ?
#
loop_
_entity_poly.entity_id
_entity_poly.type
_entity_poly.pdbx_seq_one_letter_code
_entity_poly.pdbx_strand_id
1 'polypeptide(L)'
;MAKLHADDWLASLSVLFQWACVAFVILAIKAGNGRHFDTLSIDEREGTIFWTVLALPMGMLAFSIPKLGVAALLTRIMNPTKQHKLAVWGLTSFCASTVVASIILVFAQCTPMRALWDLSVVDKKCIPGSVVVDFLIFSGSVSAFTDLYLALYPATVLFKLQMNIRKKIALSVALGIGSVATVIAIKKCTRLPALAEKDFTYKTSDLVLWVVGEGTTIIVASCIPLLQPLVDLIFGRRALNSSENNGYSRFPASRLGWKKRDTELGLGTGKRGERHKGTSVDDLVEVGSQDTILRTLDYVKLADHHHDGKPGQGHVSRQPHLTNRCRPIRSFAQQGALSTNIRQSSQNNSSFVSEHRSQDGGFYYCYPDFINVPRIDLSLSDHDQLLSDLRYALTEVGFLYIENHGVPTNLISDLKNALPRLFSISPESKAEVALENSPHFLGYSGDGAETTAGKSDRREQFEFATELDATWKEGLPLRERLRGPNSWPSAYPQLRPIVETYIRELTALGERFLRLVAEALFLPQGTFLPFLSDQHRLKLVHYPALEDPGAESQGVGPHKDSSGWWTFLLQASPPHIKGLQVLNKSGNWVDVPVIPGSLVVNIGQAFEVVTHGVCKATTHRVLGGSLERFSVPFFQG
;
A
#
# COMPACT_ATOMS: atom_id res chain seq x y z
N MET A 1 -9.80 -9.34 -18.47
CA MET A 1 -8.57 -8.93 -19.20
C MET A 1 -7.72 -8.01 -18.32
N ALA A 2 -6.59 -8.50 -17.81
CA ALA A 2 -5.66 -7.72 -17.01
C ALA A 2 -5.10 -6.54 -17.83
N LYS A 3 -5.05 -5.35 -17.24
CA LYS A 3 -4.46 -4.16 -17.88
C LYS A 3 -2.94 -4.28 -17.84
N LEU A 4 -2.30 -4.29 -19.00
CA LEU A 4 -0.84 -4.19 -19.12
C LEU A 4 -0.39 -2.82 -18.60
N HIS A 5 0.61 -2.82 -17.73
CA HIS A 5 1.21 -1.61 -17.19
C HIS A 5 2.47 -1.22 -17.98
N ALA A 6 3.00 -0.03 -17.69
CA ALA A 6 4.15 0.53 -18.42
C ALA A 6 5.41 -0.37 -18.32
N ASP A 7 5.63 -1.03 -17.19
CA ASP A 7 6.72 -1.99 -16.99
C ASP A 7 6.61 -3.21 -17.92
N ASP A 8 5.39 -3.72 -18.15
CA ASP A 8 5.15 -4.88 -19.05
C ASP A 8 5.47 -4.54 -20.51
N TRP A 9 5.09 -3.33 -20.94
CA TRP A 9 5.39 -2.82 -22.28
C TRP A 9 6.88 -2.60 -22.49
N LEU A 10 7.58 -2.03 -21.49
CA LEU A 10 9.02 -1.78 -21.55
C LEU A 10 9.81 -3.10 -21.56
N ALA A 11 9.41 -4.09 -20.77
CA ALA A 11 10.01 -5.42 -20.78
C ALA A 11 9.80 -6.11 -22.14
N SER A 12 8.58 -6.10 -22.68
CA SER A 12 8.28 -6.68 -24.00
C SER A 12 9.09 -6.01 -25.12
N LEU A 13 9.19 -4.68 -25.10
CA LEU A 13 9.98 -3.92 -26.07
C LEU A 13 11.47 -4.26 -26.00
N SER A 14 12.01 -4.45 -24.78
CA SER A 14 13.42 -4.81 -24.61
C SER A 14 13.77 -6.19 -25.17
N VAL A 15 12.85 -7.15 -25.10
CA VAL A 15 13.02 -8.49 -25.68
C VAL A 15 13.10 -8.40 -27.22
N LEU A 16 12.30 -7.55 -27.84
CA LEU A 16 12.35 -7.33 -29.30
C LEU A 16 13.71 -6.77 -29.73
N PHE A 17 14.25 -5.79 -29.00
CA PHE A 17 15.59 -5.26 -29.25
C PHE A 17 16.68 -6.31 -29.04
N GLN A 18 16.53 -7.16 -28.02
CA GLN A 18 17.46 -8.26 -27.78
C GLN A 18 17.47 -9.27 -28.93
N TRP A 19 16.29 -9.63 -29.45
CA TRP A 19 16.19 -10.53 -30.62
C TRP A 19 16.79 -9.89 -31.88
N ALA A 20 16.54 -8.61 -32.10
CA ALA A 20 17.17 -7.88 -33.21
C ALA A 20 18.70 -7.85 -33.09
N CYS A 21 19.22 -7.60 -31.88
CA CYS A 21 20.66 -7.65 -31.59
C CYS A 21 21.24 -9.02 -31.95
N VAL A 22 20.65 -10.11 -31.44
CA VAL A 22 21.10 -11.48 -31.71
C VAL A 22 21.04 -11.80 -33.21
N ALA A 23 19.98 -11.38 -33.91
CA ALA A 23 19.88 -11.57 -35.36
C ALA A 23 21.02 -10.87 -36.12
N PHE A 24 21.36 -9.63 -35.79
CA PHE A 24 22.48 -8.92 -36.40
C PHE A 24 23.83 -9.51 -36.03
N VAL A 25 24.00 -10.00 -34.80
CA VAL A 25 25.21 -10.74 -34.40
C VAL A 25 25.38 -12.01 -35.22
N ILE A 26 24.30 -12.77 -35.46
CA ILE A 26 24.34 -13.97 -36.33
C ILE A 26 24.77 -13.60 -37.75
N LEU A 27 24.26 -12.49 -38.30
CA LEU A 27 24.67 -12.00 -39.62
C LEU A 27 26.14 -11.56 -39.64
N ALA A 28 26.61 -10.91 -38.57
CA ALA A 28 28.02 -10.55 -38.41
C ALA A 28 28.91 -11.80 -38.38
N ILE A 29 28.52 -12.85 -37.64
CA ILE A 29 29.26 -14.12 -37.58
C ILE A 29 29.31 -14.77 -38.96
N LYS A 30 28.19 -14.79 -39.70
CA LYS A 30 28.15 -15.29 -41.09
C LYS A 30 29.07 -14.51 -42.03
N ALA A 31 29.26 -13.22 -41.77
CA ALA A 31 30.17 -12.37 -42.54
C ALA A 31 31.66 -12.52 -42.14
N GLY A 32 31.97 -13.22 -41.04
CA GLY A 32 33.34 -13.47 -40.58
C GLY A 32 33.64 -13.04 -39.15
N ASN A 33 32.67 -12.57 -38.36
CA ASN A 33 32.89 -12.17 -36.97
C ASN A 33 33.45 -13.31 -36.11
N GLY A 34 34.50 -13.04 -35.33
CA GLY A 34 35.24 -14.06 -34.55
C GLY A 34 36.43 -14.70 -35.27
N ARG A 35 36.72 -14.37 -36.54
CA ARG A 35 37.98 -14.69 -37.24
C ARG A 35 38.95 -13.50 -37.17
N HIS A 36 40.25 -13.76 -37.26
CA HIS A 36 41.26 -12.70 -37.30
C HIS A 36 41.04 -11.79 -38.51
N PHE A 37 41.09 -10.48 -38.29
CA PHE A 37 40.79 -9.46 -39.31
C PHE A 37 41.57 -9.67 -40.62
N ASP A 38 42.84 -10.04 -40.52
CA ASP A 38 43.72 -10.25 -41.68
C ASP A 38 43.36 -11.47 -42.52
N THR A 39 42.60 -12.44 -41.97
CA THR A 39 42.21 -13.68 -42.65
C THR A 39 40.92 -13.58 -43.46
N LEU A 40 40.30 -12.40 -43.48
CA LEU A 40 39.02 -12.12 -44.14
C LEU A 40 39.24 -11.40 -45.48
N SER A 41 38.40 -11.71 -46.47
CA SER A 41 38.30 -10.95 -47.72
C SER A 41 37.76 -9.53 -47.45
N ILE A 42 37.92 -8.61 -48.41
CA ILE A 42 37.47 -7.22 -48.26
C ILE A 42 35.95 -7.17 -48.02
N ASP A 43 35.17 -7.93 -48.80
CA ASP A 43 33.71 -8.00 -48.66
C ASP A 43 33.29 -8.59 -47.30
N GLU A 44 34.00 -9.60 -46.81
CA GLU A 44 33.78 -10.18 -45.46
C GLU A 44 34.08 -9.15 -44.34
N ARG A 45 35.11 -8.31 -44.51
CA ARG A 45 35.46 -7.26 -43.53
C ARG A 45 34.37 -6.19 -43.48
N GLU A 46 33.96 -5.67 -44.63
CA GLU A 46 32.91 -4.65 -44.72
C GLU A 46 31.58 -5.15 -44.13
N GLY A 47 31.18 -6.36 -44.52
CA GLY A 47 29.98 -7.01 -43.99
C GLY A 47 30.03 -7.23 -42.48
N THR A 48 31.18 -7.69 -41.97
CA THR A 48 31.36 -7.94 -40.52
C THR A 48 31.26 -6.64 -39.73
N ILE A 49 31.91 -5.56 -40.18
CA ILE A 49 31.86 -4.26 -39.51
C ILE A 49 30.43 -3.71 -39.55
N PHE A 50 29.79 -3.74 -40.72
CA PHE A 50 28.43 -3.24 -40.90
C PHE A 50 27.43 -3.89 -39.93
N TRP A 51 27.35 -5.22 -39.91
CA TRP A 51 26.42 -5.94 -39.04
C TRP A 51 26.75 -5.78 -37.56
N THR A 52 28.04 -5.69 -37.20
CA THR A 52 28.46 -5.45 -35.80
C THR A 52 28.08 -4.04 -35.34
N VAL A 53 28.28 -3.02 -36.18
CA VAL A 53 27.88 -1.64 -35.89
C VAL A 53 26.36 -1.52 -35.74
N LEU A 54 25.57 -2.27 -36.53
CA LEU A 54 24.11 -2.32 -36.36
C LEU A 54 23.66 -3.08 -35.12
N ALA A 55 24.38 -4.13 -34.70
CA ALA A 55 24.05 -4.92 -33.52
C ALA A 55 24.23 -4.13 -32.21
N LEU A 56 25.23 -3.24 -32.13
CA LEU A 56 25.58 -2.51 -30.92
C LEU A 56 24.44 -1.62 -30.39
N PRO A 57 23.77 -0.75 -31.19
CA PRO A 57 22.60 0.01 -30.76
C PRO A 57 21.44 -0.84 -30.25
N MET A 58 21.15 -1.97 -30.92
CA MET A 58 20.09 -2.87 -30.49
C MET A 58 20.40 -3.47 -29.12
N GLY A 59 21.65 -3.90 -28.90
CA GLY A 59 22.11 -4.39 -27.60
C GLY A 59 22.06 -3.32 -26.51
N MET A 60 22.43 -2.08 -26.84
CA MET A 60 22.36 -0.94 -25.94
C MET A 60 20.93 -0.61 -25.49
N LEU A 61 19.97 -0.64 -26.41
CA LEU A 61 18.56 -0.46 -26.09
C LEU A 61 18.02 -1.64 -25.26
N ALA A 62 18.43 -2.86 -25.59
CA ALA A 62 18.02 -4.07 -24.89
C ALA A 62 18.42 -4.08 -23.41
N PHE A 63 19.58 -3.53 -23.03
CA PHE A 63 19.96 -3.39 -21.62
C PHE A 63 19.44 -2.11 -20.96
N SER A 64 19.19 -1.02 -21.71
CA SER A 64 18.78 0.27 -21.13
C SER A 64 17.28 0.39 -20.87
N ILE A 65 16.43 -0.14 -21.74
CA ILE A 65 14.96 -0.05 -21.62
C ILE A 65 14.42 -0.78 -20.39
N PRO A 66 14.88 -2.02 -20.06
CA PRO A 66 14.44 -2.71 -18.85
C PRO A 66 14.68 -1.91 -17.57
N LYS A 67 15.72 -1.07 -17.51
CA LYS A 67 16.02 -0.24 -16.33
C LYS A 67 14.92 0.78 -16.06
N LEU A 68 14.32 1.35 -17.12
CA LEU A 68 13.14 2.19 -17.02
C LEU A 68 11.91 1.39 -16.58
N GLY A 69 11.79 0.14 -17.04
CA GLY A 69 10.76 -0.80 -16.58
C GLY A 69 10.89 -1.10 -15.09
N VAL A 70 12.10 -1.38 -14.61
CA VAL A 70 12.39 -1.56 -13.17
C VAL A 70 12.09 -0.29 -12.38
N ALA A 71 12.47 0.90 -12.86
CA ALA A 71 12.11 2.16 -12.20
C ALA A 71 10.58 2.35 -12.09
N ALA A 72 9.83 2.05 -13.16
CA ALA A 72 8.37 2.09 -13.14
C ALA A 72 7.78 1.08 -12.15
N LEU A 73 8.27 -0.16 -12.17
CA LEU A 73 7.88 -1.24 -11.26
C LEU A 73 8.16 -0.87 -9.79
N LEU A 74 9.35 -0.38 -9.49
CA LEU A 74 9.75 0.02 -8.13
C LEU A 74 8.96 1.23 -7.64
N THR A 75 8.65 2.18 -8.52
CA THR A 75 7.80 3.33 -8.18
C THR A 75 6.37 2.88 -7.88
N ARG A 76 5.84 1.93 -8.67
CA ARG A 76 4.48 1.37 -8.51
C ARG A 76 4.37 0.54 -7.24
N ILE A 77 5.31 -0.37 -7.02
CA ILE A 77 5.28 -1.32 -5.90
C ILE A 77 5.64 -0.60 -4.61
N MET A 78 6.77 0.10 -4.53
CA MET A 78 7.31 0.54 -3.25
C MET A 78 6.83 1.93 -2.81
N ASN A 79 6.06 2.64 -3.65
CA ASN A 79 5.57 4.01 -3.42
C ASN A 79 6.60 4.91 -2.68
N PRO A 80 7.78 5.13 -3.29
CA PRO A 80 8.91 5.75 -2.62
C PRO A 80 8.65 7.22 -2.26
N THR A 81 9.41 7.75 -1.28
CA THR A 81 9.40 9.18 -0.97
C THR A 81 9.73 10.01 -2.21
N LYS A 82 9.31 11.28 -2.26
CA LYS A 82 9.56 12.15 -3.42
C LYS A 82 11.04 12.23 -3.81
N GLN A 83 11.94 12.22 -2.82
CA GLN A 83 13.38 12.22 -3.05
C GLN A 83 13.87 10.94 -3.70
N HIS A 84 13.47 9.76 -3.20
CA HIS A 84 13.85 8.49 -3.81
C HIS A 84 13.20 8.27 -5.17
N LYS A 85 11.96 8.75 -5.36
CA LYS A 85 11.30 8.75 -6.68
C LYS A 85 12.09 9.59 -7.68
N LEU A 86 12.50 10.79 -7.28
CA LEU A 86 13.34 11.66 -8.11
C LEU A 86 14.71 11.04 -8.38
N ALA A 87 15.32 10.39 -7.39
CA ALA A 87 16.61 9.73 -7.53
C ALA A 87 16.55 8.53 -8.49
N VAL A 88 15.55 7.65 -8.36
CA VAL A 88 15.36 6.49 -9.23
C VAL A 88 15.13 6.94 -10.68
N TRP A 89 14.16 7.82 -10.91
CA TRP A 89 13.86 8.30 -12.26
C TRP A 89 14.98 9.16 -12.85
N GLY A 90 15.63 9.98 -12.02
CA GLY A 90 16.78 10.79 -12.43
C GLY A 90 17.95 9.92 -12.87
N LEU A 91 18.30 8.90 -12.09
CA LEU A 91 19.40 7.99 -12.40
C LEU A 91 19.12 7.17 -13.65
N THR A 92 17.94 6.57 -13.78
CA THR A 92 17.61 5.75 -14.96
C THR A 92 17.45 6.60 -16.23
N SER A 93 16.93 7.83 -16.12
CA SER A 93 16.86 8.75 -17.26
C SER A 93 18.26 9.24 -17.67
N PHE A 94 19.14 9.51 -16.70
CA PHE A 94 20.53 9.86 -16.98
C PHE A 94 21.25 8.71 -17.70
N CYS A 95 21.13 7.48 -17.20
CA CYS A 95 21.66 6.28 -17.86
C CYS A 95 21.11 6.11 -19.29
N ALA A 96 19.80 6.30 -19.49
CA ALA A 96 19.22 6.22 -20.83
C ALA A 96 19.78 7.31 -21.76
N SER A 97 20.00 8.52 -21.25
CA SER A 97 20.57 9.62 -22.03
C SER A 97 22.02 9.35 -22.47
N THR A 98 22.86 8.75 -21.60
CA THR A 98 24.24 8.38 -21.97
C THR A 98 24.26 7.26 -23.00
N VAL A 99 23.29 6.33 -22.94
CA VAL A 99 23.11 5.29 -23.96
C VAL A 99 22.68 5.87 -25.30
N VAL A 100 21.72 6.80 -25.32
CA VAL A 100 21.30 7.49 -26.56
C VAL A 100 22.49 8.24 -27.18
N ALA A 101 23.27 8.96 -26.36
CA ALA A 101 24.49 9.62 -26.82
C ALA A 101 25.53 8.61 -27.36
N SER A 102 25.61 7.41 -26.78
CA SER A 102 26.49 6.34 -27.25
C SER A 102 26.06 5.82 -28.63
N ILE A 103 24.75 5.66 -28.85
CA ILE A 103 24.19 5.26 -30.15
C ILE A 103 24.51 6.32 -31.22
N ILE A 104 24.28 7.60 -30.90
CA ILE A 104 24.60 8.71 -31.80
C ILE A 104 26.09 8.70 -32.12
N LEU A 105 26.95 8.54 -31.10
CA LEU A 105 28.39 8.51 -31.28
C LEU A 105 28.83 7.36 -32.17
N VAL A 106 28.22 6.17 -32.06
CA VAL A 106 28.52 4.99 -32.90
C VAL A 106 28.26 5.26 -34.38
N PHE A 107 27.21 5.99 -34.74
CA PHE A 107 26.92 6.32 -36.14
C PHE A 107 27.60 7.60 -36.64
N ALA A 108 27.90 8.55 -35.74
CA ALA A 108 28.52 9.83 -36.06
C ALA A 108 30.06 9.81 -36.03
N GLN A 109 30.68 8.62 -35.92
CA GLN A 109 32.14 8.50 -35.81
C GLN A 109 32.88 9.05 -37.03
N CYS A 110 32.31 8.91 -38.23
CA CYS A 110 32.96 9.31 -39.47
C CYS A 110 32.05 10.16 -40.34
N THR A 111 32.64 11.08 -41.09
CA THR A 111 31.97 11.87 -42.14
C THR A 111 32.62 11.53 -43.49
N PRO A 112 31.89 10.94 -44.45
CA PRO A 112 30.50 10.46 -44.37
C PRO A 112 30.36 9.15 -43.54
N MET A 113 29.17 8.89 -42.97
CA MET A 113 28.94 7.74 -42.06
C MET A 113 29.30 6.38 -42.66
N ARG A 114 29.13 6.22 -43.99
CA ARG A 114 29.43 4.97 -44.70
C ARG A 114 30.90 4.55 -44.60
N ALA A 115 31.80 5.51 -44.37
CA ALA A 115 33.24 5.26 -44.23
C ALA A 115 33.61 4.41 -43.00
N LEU A 116 32.63 4.14 -42.12
CA LEU A 116 32.77 3.24 -40.99
C LEU A 116 32.83 1.77 -41.41
N TRP A 117 32.09 1.37 -42.46
CA TRP A 117 32.03 -0.02 -42.93
C TRP A 117 32.45 -0.21 -44.39
N ASP A 118 32.51 0.85 -45.19
CA ASP A 118 33.01 0.84 -46.57
C ASP A 118 34.50 1.23 -46.58
N LEU A 119 35.37 0.26 -46.90
CA LEU A 119 36.82 0.44 -46.91
C LEU A 119 37.31 1.18 -48.16
N SER A 120 36.47 1.36 -49.17
CA SER A 120 36.82 2.08 -50.40
C SER A 120 36.86 3.60 -50.24
N VAL A 121 36.30 4.14 -49.15
CA VAL A 121 36.26 5.59 -48.88
C VAL A 121 37.61 6.08 -48.33
N VAL A 122 38.38 6.75 -49.18
CA VAL A 122 39.72 7.27 -48.87
C VAL A 122 39.68 8.63 -48.16
N ASP A 123 38.79 9.53 -48.57
CA ASP A 123 38.61 10.85 -47.93
C ASP A 123 37.58 10.76 -46.80
N LYS A 124 38.05 10.43 -45.60
CA LYS A 124 37.22 10.31 -44.40
C LYS A 124 37.80 11.10 -43.23
N LYS A 125 36.93 11.84 -42.54
CA LYS A 125 37.24 12.43 -41.23
C LYS A 125 36.52 11.63 -40.18
N CYS A 126 37.29 10.94 -39.34
CA CYS A 126 36.77 10.14 -38.24
C CYS A 126 37.24 10.66 -36.89
N ILE A 127 36.39 10.53 -35.88
CA ILE A 127 36.72 10.77 -34.47
C ILE A 127 37.77 9.73 -34.05
N PRO A 128 38.81 10.10 -33.29
CA PRO A 128 39.77 9.14 -32.78
C PRO A 128 39.08 8.04 -31.96
N GLY A 129 39.45 6.77 -32.19
CA GLY A 129 38.84 5.63 -31.50
C GLY A 129 38.96 5.70 -29.97
N SER A 130 40.00 6.35 -29.44
CA SER A 130 40.15 6.59 -27.99
C SER A 130 39.00 7.40 -27.40
N VAL A 131 38.59 8.48 -28.07
CA VAL A 131 37.48 9.34 -27.61
C VAL A 131 36.16 8.57 -27.58
N VAL A 132 35.94 7.71 -28.58
CA VAL A 132 34.76 6.83 -28.64
C VAL A 132 34.79 5.82 -27.50
N VAL A 133 35.92 5.13 -27.31
CA VAL A 133 36.08 4.14 -26.24
C VAL A 133 35.91 4.76 -24.86
N ASP A 134 36.51 5.93 -24.60
CA ASP A 134 36.42 6.64 -23.32
C ASP A 134 34.97 7.00 -22.98
N PHE A 135 34.21 7.51 -23.96
CA PHE A 135 32.80 7.81 -23.78
C PHE A 135 31.95 6.56 -23.52
N LEU A 136 32.23 5.46 -24.24
CA LEU A 136 31.54 4.19 -24.03
C LEU A 136 31.86 3.58 -22.65
N ILE A 137 33.08 3.73 -22.15
CA ILE A 137 33.46 3.31 -20.79
C ILE A 137 32.73 4.16 -19.75
N PHE A 138 32.63 5.47 -19.95
CA PHE A 138 31.84 6.36 -19.10
C PHE A 138 30.36 5.93 -19.06
N SER A 139 29.73 5.77 -20.23
CA SER A 139 28.34 5.32 -20.35
C SER A 139 28.13 3.94 -19.73
N GLY A 140 29.07 3.00 -19.94
CA GLY A 140 29.07 1.68 -19.33
C GLY A 140 29.21 1.71 -17.80
N SER A 141 29.99 2.65 -17.26
CA SER A 141 30.13 2.84 -15.81
C SER A 141 28.85 3.39 -15.17
N VAL A 142 28.19 4.35 -15.83
CA VAL A 142 26.86 4.85 -15.43
C VAL A 142 25.83 3.72 -15.46
N SER A 143 25.88 2.87 -16.50
CA SER A 143 25.04 1.68 -16.63
C SER A 143 25.22 0.71 -15.45
N ALA A 144 26.46 0.36 -15.14
CA ALA A 144 26.81 -0.56 -14.05
C ALA A 144 26.39 -0.01 -12.67
N PHE A 145 26.62 1.28 -12.43
CA PHE A 145 26.18 1.95 -11.20
C PHE A 145 24.65 1.94 -11.08
N THR A 146 23.94 2.17 -12.18
CA THR A 146 22.47 2.12 -12.19
C THR A 146 21.97 0.71 -11.85
N ASP A 147 22.59 -0.34 -12.39
CA ASP A 147 22.23 -1.73 -12.08
C ASP A 147 22.44 -2.04 -10.60
N LEU A 148 23.57 -1.60 -10.03
CA LEU A 148 23.86 -1.80 -8.62
C LEU A 148 22.86 -1.07 -7.73
N TYR A 149 22.53 0.18 -8.07
CA TYR A 149 21.55 0.97 -7.33
C TYR A 149 20.16 0.33 -7.37
N LEU A 150 19.70 -0.11 -8.54
CA LEU A 150 18.40 -0.76 -8.70
C LEU A 150 18.33 -2.12 -7.99
N ALA A 151 19.45 -2.83 -7.82
CA ALA A 151 19.52 -4.06 -7.04
C ALA A 151 19.52 -3.81 -5.52
N LEU A 152 20.29 -2.82 -5.05
CA LEU A 152 20.44 -2.53 -3.62
C LEU A 152 19.24 -1.79 -3.02
N TYR A 153 18.63 -0.88 -3.78
CA TYR A 153 17.56 -0.04 -3.26
C TYR A 153 16.37 -0.86 -2.71
N PRO A 154 15.78 -1.82 -3.46
CA PRO A 154 14.74 -2.70 -2.92
C PRO A 154 15.21 -3.54 -1.74
N ALA A 155 16.45 -4.06 -1.76
CA ALA A 155 16.98 -4.87 -0.68
C ALA A 155 17.07 -4.09 0.64
N THR A 156 17.58 -2.86 0.61
CA THR A 156 17.70 -2.01 1.82
C THR A 156 16.34 -1.62 2.41
N VAL A 157 15.33 -1.37 1.58
CA VAL A 157 13.95 -1.08 2.02
C VAL A 157 13.32 -2.33 2.64
N LEU A 158 13.46 -3.49 2.00
CA LEU A 158 12.93 -4.76 2.51
C LEU A 158 13.58 -5.21 3.81
N PHE A 159 14.88 -4.93 4.00
CA PHE A 159 15.56 -5.24 5.24
C PHE A 159 14.98 -4.50 6.46
N LYS A 160 14.32 -3.35 6.26
CA LYS A 160 13.65 -2.60 7.33
C LYS A 160 12.22 -3.08 7.63
N LEU A 161 11.62 -3.90 6.76
CA LEU A 161 10.28 -4.44 6.95
C LEU A 161 10.28 -5.67 7.88
N GLN A 162 9.26 -5.78 8.75
CA GLN A 162 9.06 -6.89 9.68
C GLN A 162 8.40 -8.10 8.99
N MET A 163 9.20 -8.81 8.18
CA MET A 163 8.78 -10.05 7.52
C MET A 163 9.55 -11.25 8.07
N ASN A 164 8.94 -12.45 7.97
CA ASN A 164 9.61 -13.71 8.25
C ASN A 164 10.93 -13.81 7.46
N ILE A 165 12.02 -14.17 8.13
CA ILE A 165 13.39 -14.14 7.59
C ILE A 165 13.55 -14.96 6.31
N ARG A 166 12.77 -16.05 6.14
CA ARG A 166 12.77 -16.85 4.91
C ARG A 166 12.20 -16.09 3.71
N LYS A 167 11.13 -15.31 3.90
CA LYS A 167 10.57 -14.42 2.86
C LYS A 167 11.53 -13.27 2.56
N LYS A 168 12.18 -12.72 3.59
CA LYS A 168 13.21 -11.67 3.44
C LYS A 168 14.40 -12.18 2.64
N ILE A 169 14.89 -13.39 2.91
CA ILE A 169 15.98 -14.03 2.17
C ILE A 169 15.55 -14.33 0.73
N ALA A 170 14.40 -14.99 0.51
CA ALA A 170 13.92 -15.33 -0.83
C ALA A 170 13.74 -14.08 -1.72
N LEU A 171 13.15 -13.01 -1.18
CA LEU A 171 12.96 -11.75 -1.88
C LEU A 171 14.28 -11.00 -2.10
N SER A 172 15.20 -11.05 -1.14
CA SER A 172 16.56 -10.47 -1.27
C SER A 172 17.40 -11.21 -2.30
N VAL A 173 17.27 -12.53 -2.41
CA VAL A 173 17.94 -13.35 -3.45
C VAL A 173 17.34 -13.05 -4.83
N ALA A 174 16.02 -12.94 -4.93
CA ALA A 174 15.32 -12.57 -6.16
C ALA A 174 15.75 -11.19 -6.70
N LEU A 175 15.94 -10.21 -5.80
CA LEU A 175 16.41 -8.86 -6.13
C LEU A 175 17.94 -8.78 -6.31
N GLY A 176 18.68 -9.70 -5.69
CA GLY A 176 20.13 -9.81 -5.76
C GLY A 176 20.66 -10.21 -7.14
N ILE A 177 19.83 -10.79 -8.02
CA ILE A 177 20.21 -11.10 -9.40
C ILE A 177 20.61 -9.84 -10.19
N GLY A 178 20.11 -8.66 -9.81
CA GLY A 178 20.58 -7.39 -10.36
C GLY A 178 22.07 -7.10 -10.12
N SER A 179 22.68 -7.66 -9.07
CA SER A 179 24.12 -7.53 -8.82
C SER A 179 24.97 -8.31 -9.84
N VAL A 180 24.43 -9.38 -10.42
CA VAL A 180 25.09 -10.14 -11.50
C VAL A 180 25.19 -9.27 -12.75
N ALA A 181 24.15 -8.49 -13.07
CA ALA A 181 24.18 -7.54 -14.17
C ALA A 181 25.27 -6.48 -13.99
N THR A 182 25.50 -5.99 -12.76
CA THR A 182 26.61 -5.08 -12.46
C THR A 182 27.97 -5.69 -12.78
N VAL A 183 28.21 -6.96 -12.40
CA VAL A 183 29.49 -7.65 -12.67
C VAL A 183 29.71 -7.81 -14.18
N ILE A 184 28.66 -8.19 -14.91
CA ILE A 184 28.67 -8.30 -16.37
C ILE A 184 28.98 -6.95 -17.02
N ALA A 185 28.33 -5.87 -16.57
CA ALA A 185 28.56 -4.51 -17.08
C ALA A 185 30.00 -4.03 -16.83
N ILE A 186 30.59 -4.34 -15.66
CA ILE A 186 32.00 -4.06 -15.36
C ILE A 186 32.90 -4.83 -16.33
N LYS A 187 32.64 -6.13 -16.55
CA LYS A 187 33.41 -6.93 -17.51
C LYS A 187 33.31 -6.39 -18.93
N LYS A 188 32.12 -6.01 -19.39
CA LYS A 188 31.92 -5.33 -20.67
C LYS A 188 32.82 -4.09 -20.79
N CYS A 189 32.88 -3.24 -19.75
CA CYS A 189 33.71 -2.04 -19.77
C CYS A 189 35.20 -2.34 -19.98
N THR A 190 35.71 -3.45 -19.43
CA THR A 190 37.10 -3.88 -19.66
C THR A 190 37.39 -4.36 -21.09
N ARG A 191 36.34 -4.65 -21.87
CA ARG A 191 36.45 -5.14 -23.26
C ARG A 191 36.17 -4.07 -24.31
N LEU A 192 35.63 -2.91 -23.92
CA LEU A 192 35.39 -1.79 -24.84
C LEU A 192 36.62 -1.31 -25.63
N PRO A 193 37.86 -1.35 -25.10
CA PRO A 193 39.05 -1.01 -25.89
C PRO A 193 39.26 -1.87 -27.13
N ALA A 194 38.64 -3.07 -27.21
CA ALA A 194 38.66 -3.92 -28.40
C ALA A 194 38.11 -3.22 -29.65
N LEU A 195 37.28 -2.18 -29.49
CA LEU A 195 36.73 -1.41 -30.61
C LEU A 195 37.78 -0.54 -31.32
N ALA A 196 38.91 -0.24 -30.67
CA ALA A 196 40.00 0.56 -31.24
C ALA A 196 41.21 -0.28 -31.67
N GLU A 197 41.15 -1.60 -31.49
CA GLU A 197 42.23 -2.53 -31.82
C GLU A 197 42.28 -2.85 -33.32
N LYS A 198 43.48 -3.18 -33.83
CA LYS A 198 43.67 -3.55 -35.25
C LYS A 198 42.93 -4.83 -35.63
N ASP A 199 42.88 -5.80 -34.71
CA ASP A 199 42.14 -7.04 -34.89
C ASP A 199 40.70 -6.90 -34.35
N PHE A 200 39.96 -5.98 -34.97
CA PHE A 200 38.60 -5.61 -34.57
C PHE A 200 37.69 -6.84 -34.51
N THR A 201 37.74 -7.69 -35.53
CA THR A 201 36.80 -8.80 -35.71
C THR A 201 36.96 -9.89 -34.66
N TYR A 202 38.18 -10.29 -34.31
CA TYR A 202 38.40 -11.30 -33.29
C TYR A 202 38.13 -10.76 -31.88
N LYS A 203 38.64 -9.55 -31.57
CA LYS A 203 38.55 -8.98 -30.22
C LYS A 203 37.14 -8.48 -29.87
N THR A 204 36.38 -7.99 -30.85
CA THR A 204 35.01 -7.49 -30.62
C THR A 204 34.01 -8.62 -30.39
N SER A 205 34.33 -9.86 -30.79
CA SER A 205 33.46 -11.02 -30.51
C SER A 205 33.23 -11.26 -29.00
N ASP A 206 34.26 -11.10 -28.16
CA ASP A 206 34.13 -11.17 -26.70
C ASP A 206 33.25 -10.02 -26.18
N LEU A 207 33.45 -8.80 -26.66
CA LEU A 207 32.63 -7.64 -26.30
C LEU A 207 31.14 -7.86 -26.61
N VAL A 208 30.83 -8.39 -27.80
CA VAL A 208 29.45 -8.68 -28.23
C VAL A 208 28.77 -9.70 -27.31
N LEU A 209 29.49 -10.76 -26.88
CA LEU A 209 28.97 -11.73 -25.92
C LEU A 209 28.59 -11.07 -24.58
N TRP A 210 29.43 -10.17 -24.07
CA TRP A 210 29.14 -9.45 -22.83
C TRP A 210 27.95 -8.48 -22.98
N VAL A 211 27.80 -7.82 -24.12
CA VAL A 211 26.62 -6.95 -24.40
C VAL A 211 25.32 -7.76 -24.42
N VAL A 212 25.31 -8.91 -25.10
CA VAL A 212 24.16 -9.82 -25.16
C VAL A 212 23.85 -10.39 -23.77
N GLY A 213 24.89 -10.77 -23.00
CA GLY A 213 24.75 -11.28 -21.64
C GLY A 213 24.18 -10.25 -20.67
N GLU A 214 24.57 -8.98 -20.78
CA GLU A 214 24.06 -7.88 -19.95
C GLU A 214 22.56 -7.67 -20.22
N GLY A 215 22.17 -7.52 -21.49
CA GLY A 215 20.77 -7.33 -21.87
C GLY A 215 19.89 -8.48 -21.36
N THR A 216 20.31 -9.72 -21.57
CA THR A 216 19.57 -10.91 -21.11
C THR A 216 19.43 -10.94 -19.59
N THR A 217 20.51 -10.65 -18.86
CA THR A 217 20.50 -10.70 -17.39
C THR A 217 19.57 -9.64 -16.81
N ILE A 218 19.57 -8.42 -17.36
CA ILE A 218 18.73 -7.32 -16.89
C ILE A 218 17.25 -7.58 -17.23
N ILE A 219 16.95 -8.11 -18.41
CA ILE A 219 15.59 -8.49 -18.79
C ILE A 219 15.06 -9.53 -17.80
N VAL A 220 15.82 -10.61 -17.54
CA VAL A 220 15.43 -11.64 -16.57
C VAL A 220 15.25 -11.05 -15.17
N ALA A 221 16.20 -10.24 -14.71
CA ALA A 221 16.12 -9.54 -13.42
C ALA A 221 14.87 -8.67 -13.29
N SER A 222 14.44 -8.01 -14.38
CA SER A 222 13.26 -7.14 -14.38
C SER A 222 11.94 -7.90 -14.26
N CYS A 223 11.89 -9.15 -14.74
CA CYS A 223 10.69 -9.99 -14.70
C CYS A 223 10.55 -10.78 -13.39
N ILE A 224 11.66 -11.07 -12.69
CA ILE A 224 11.68 -11.90 -11.47
C ILE A 224 10.71 -11.43 -10.37
N PRO A 225 10.59 -10.14 -10.02
CA PRO A 225 9.68 -9.69 -8.97
C PRO A 225 8.20 -10.01 -9.25
N LEU A 226 7.84 -10.22 -10.52
CA LEU A 226 6.47 -10.54 -10.95
C LEU A 226 6.19 -12.05 -10.96
N LEU A 227 7.20 -12.90 -10.80
CA LEU A 227 7.06 -14.36 -10.85
C LEU A 227 6.64 -14.98 -9.50
N GLN A 228 6.63 -14.22 -8.40
CA GLN A 228 6.28 -14.74 -7.08
C GLN A 228 4.91 -15.47 -7.03
N PRO A 229 3.82 -14.94 -7.63
CA PRO A 229 2.53 -15.64 -7.66
C PRO A 229 2.59 -16.95 -8.45
N LEU A 230 3.41 -17.00 -9.50
CA LEU A 230 3.61 -18.18 -10.34
C LEU A 230 4.43 -19.26 -9.60
N VAL A 231 5.44 -18.86 -8.84
CA VAL A 231 6.22 -19.75 -7.96
C VAL A 231 5.31 -20.37 -6.90
N ASP A 232 4.44 -19.57 -6.29
CA ASP A 232 3.48 -20.04 -5.28
C ASP A 232 2.42 -20.99 -5.89
N LEU A 233 2.07 -20.80 -7.17
CA LEU A 233 1.16 -21.66 -7.94
C LEU A 233 1.81 -23.00 -8.32
N ILE A 234 3.06 -22.99 -8.79
CA ILE A 234 3.76 -24.18 -9.31
C ILE A 234 4.25 -25.09 -8.19
N PHE A 235 4.85 -24.52 -7.14
CA PHE A 235 5.45 -25.31 -6.05
C PHE A 235 4.46 -25.56 -4.90
N GLY A 236 3.25 -25.00 -4.98
CA GLY A 236 2.28 -24.94 -3.90
C GLY A 236 2.78 -24.08 -2.73
N ARG A 237 1.87 -23.56 -1.91
CA ARG A 237 2.17 -22.74 -0.71
C ARG A 237 3.08 -23.41 0.36
N ARG A 238 3.62 -24.61 0.10
CA ARG A 238 4.46 -25.40 1.00
C ARG A 238 5.97 -25.22 0.82
N ALA A 239 6.47 -24.69 -0.30
CA ALA A 239 7.93 -24.62 -0.52
C ALA A 239 8.66 -23.61 0.38
N LEU A 240 7.95 -22.60 0.91
CA LEU A 240 8.54 -21.54 1.76
C LEU A 240 7.99 -21.51 3.20
N ASN A 241 6.99 -22.33 3.52
CA ASN A 241 6.52 -22.49 4.89
C ASN A 241 7.44 -23.44 5.65
N SER A 242 7.81 -23.05 6.87
CA SER A 242 8.52 -23.93 7.79
C SER A 242 7.71 -25.21 8.01
N SER A 243 8.37 -26.36 7.92
CA SER A 243 8.10 -27.46 8.84
C SER A 243 8.09 -26.86 10.24
N GLU A 244 6.91 -26.69 10.83
CA GLU A 244 6.80 -26.44 12.26
C GLU A 244 7.50 -27.59 12.96
N ASN A 245 8.51 -27.24 13.73
CA ASN A 245 9.16 -28.17 14.62
C ASN A 245 8.12 -28.52 15.68
N ASN A 246 7.71 -29.78 15.69
CA ASN A 246 6.69 -30.33 16.56
C ASN A 246 7.22 -30.32 18.01
N GLY A 247 7.08 -29.17 18.67
CA GLY A 247 7.53 -28.91 20.04
C GLY A 247 6.36 -28.62 20.95
N TYR A 248 5.28 -29.42 20.88
CA TYR A 248 4.32 -29.46 21.98
C TYR A 248 5.02 -30.06 23.19
N SER A 249 5.38 -29.20 24.15
CA SER A 249 5.71 -29.60 25.51
C SER A 249 4.52 -30.39 26.08
N ARG A 250 4.76 -31.69 26.17
CA ARG A 250 3.90 -32.73 26.74
C ARG A 250 3.49 -32.35 28.17
N PHE A 251 2.29 -31.81 28.37
CA PHE A 251 1.63 -31.86 29.67
C PHE A 251 1.14 -33.30 29.94
N PRO A 252 1.33 -33.85 31.15
CA PRO A 252 0.97 -35.22 31.45
C PRO A 252 -0.56 -35.36 31.53
N ALA A 253 -1.12 -36.21 30.68
CA ALA A 253 -2.48 -36.67 30.80
C ALA A 253 -2.61 -37.53 32.06
N SER A 254 -3.31 -37.02 33.08
CA SER A 254 -3.88 -37.85 34.13
C SER A 254 -5.40 -37.81 34.07
N ARG A 255 -5.95 -38.96 33.64
CA ARG A 255 -7.25 -39.55 34.00
C ARG A 255 -8.50 -38.69 33.79
N LEU A 256 -9.24 -38.99 32.74
CA LEU A 256 -10.61 -39.51 32.86
C LEU A 256 -11.08 -39.96 31.46
N GLY A 257 -11.42 -41.24 31.37
CA GLY A 257 -11.62 -41.94 30.11
C GLY A 257 -12.96 -41.64 29.45
N TRP A 258 -12.94 -41.49 28.14
CA TRP A 258 -14.11 -41.66 27.29
C TRP A 258 -13.80 -42.72 26.22
N LYS A 259 -14.65 -43.75 26.23
CA LYS A 259 -14.59 -44.96 25.42
C LYS A 259 -15.15 -44.65 24.04
N LYS A 260 -14.33 -44.79 22.99
CA LYS A 260 -14.75 -44.72 21.58
C LYS A 260 -15.76 -45.85 21.31
N ARG A 261 -16.91 -45.54 20.73
CA ARG A 261 -17.77 -46.51 20.04
C ARG A 261 -17.83 -46.12 18.58
N ASP A 262 -17.33 -47.02 17.75
CA ASP A 262 -17.44 -46.97 16.30
C ASP A 262 -18.84 -47.47 15.89
N THR A 263 -19.47 -46.78 14.95
CA THR A 263 -20.53 -47.38 14.12
C THR A 263 -20.38 -46.85 12.69
N GLU A 264 -19.91 -47.72 11.81
CA GLU A 264 -20.10 -47.63 10.36
C GLU A 264 -21.54 -48.01 9.99
N LEU A 265 -22.04 -47.45 8.88
CA LEU A 265 -23.10 -47.91 7.95
C LEU A 265 -23.86 -46.66 7.44
N GLY A 266 -24.07 -46.41 6.15
CA GLY A 266 -23.77 -47.19 4.95
C GLY A 266 -24.01 -46.34 3.69
N LEU A 267 -23.51 -46.87 2.59
CA LEU A 267 -23.60 -46.35 1.23
C LEU A 267 -25.04 -46.29 0.71
N GLY A 268 -25.38 -45.17 0.05
CA GLY A 268 -26.59 -45.02 -0.76
C GLY A 268 -26.27 -44.32 -2.08
N THR A 269 -26.38 -45.07 -3.18
CA THR A 269 -26.16 -44.64 -4.56
C THR A 269 -27.41 -44.03 -5.21
N GLY A 270 -27.22 -43.04 -6.10
CA GLY A 270 -28.21 -42.54 -7.07
C GLY A 270 -28.48 -41.04 -6.92
N LYS A 271 -28.63 -40.19 -7.95
CA LYS A 271 -28.77 -40.35 -9.40
C LYS A 271 -28.26 -39.06 -10.08
N ARG A 272 -27.88 -39.23 -11.34
CA ARG A 272 -27.47 -38.23 -12.33
C ARG A 272 -28.70 -37.41 -12.78
N GLY A 273 -28.58 -36.09 -12.86
CA GLY A 273 -29.61 -35.18 -13.35
C GLY A 273 -29.04 -33.84 -13.83
N GLU A 274 -28.83 -33.77 -15.14
CA GLU A 274 -28.81 -32.64 -16.09
C GLU A 274 -28.16 -31.27 -15.80
N ARG A 275 -27.33 -30.88 -16.78
CA ARG A 275 -26.67 -29.59 -16.99
C ARG A 275 -27.68 -28.53 -17.42
N HIS A 276 -27.66 -27.37 -16.76
CA HIS A 276 -27.97 -26.10 -17.39
C HIS A 276 -26.69 -25.26 -17.52
N LYS A 277 -26.38 -24.88 -18.76
CA LYS A 277 -25.30 -23.95 -19.10
C LYS A 277 -25.75 -22.53 -18.74
N GLY A 278 -25.01 -21.88 -17.86
CA GLY A 278 -25.06 -20.44 -17.60
C GLY A 278 -23.62 -19.95 -17.39
N THR A 279 -23.22 -19.01 -18.24
CA THR A 279 -21.96 -18.27 -18.35
C THR A 279 -21.14 -18.10 -17.05
N SER A 280 -19.86 -18.45 -17.11
CA SER A 280 -18.90 -18.32 -16.00
C SER A 280 -18.64 -16.86 -15.63
N VAL A 281 -18.86 -16.54 -14.37
CA VAL A 281 -18.41 -15.30 -13.70
C VAL A 281 -17.04 -15.59 -13.08
N ASP A 282 -16.04 -15.87 -13.91
CA ASP A 282 -14.66 -16.16 -13.48
C ASP A 282 -13.68 -14.99 -13.78
N ASP A 283 -14.19 -13.86 -14.28
CA ASP A 283 -13.34 -12.78 -14.83
C ASP A 283 -13.27 -11.50 -13.98
N LEU A 284 -13.74 -11.48 -12.73
CA LEU A 284 -13.83 -10.23 -11.94
C LEU A 284 -13.34 -10.24 -10.48
N VAL A 285 -12.59 -11.24 -10.01
CA VAL A 285 -12.06 -11.20 -8.63
C VAL A 285 -10.56 -11.54 -8.57
N GLU A 286 -9.75 -10.71 -9.22
CA GLU A 286 -8.39 -10.44 -8.79
C GLU A 286 -8.33 -8.99 -8.31
N VAL A 287 -8.39 -8.77 -7.00
CA VAL A 287 -7.64 -7.75 -6.24
C VAL A 287 -8.09 -7.88 -4.78
N GLY A 288 -7.15 -8.24 -3.89
CA GLY A 288 -7.40 -8.22 -2.45
C GLY A 288 -6.47 -9.11 -1.63
N SER A 289 -5.15 -9.06 -1.85
CA SER A 289 -4.20 -9.62 -0.88
C SER A 289 -3.90 -8.60 0.22
N GLN A 290 -3.86 -9.10 1.44
CA GLN A 290 -3.59 -8.41 2.71
C GLN A 290 -2.22 -7.70 2.79
N ASP A 291 -1.37 -7.82 1.75
CA ASP A 291 -0.02 -7.25 1.72
C ASP A 291 0.01 -5.73 1.51
N THR A 292 -1.10 -5.11 1.07
CA THR A 292 -1.18 -3.65 0.88
C THR A 292 -1.36 -2.91 2.21
N ILE A 293 -1.83 -3.60 3.26
CA ILE A 293 -2.20 -3.03 4.57
C ILE A 293 -0.94 -2.68 5.40
N LEU A 294 0.17 -3.39 5.20
CA LEU A 294 1.40 -3.16 5.95
C LEU A 294 2.22 -1.96 5.45
N ARG A 295 2.00 -1.47 4.23
CA ARG A 295 2.76 -0.33 3.67
C ARG A 295 2.34 1.03 4.22
N THR A 296 1.14 1.13 4.78
CA THR A 296 0.59 2.41 5.27
C THR A 296 1.07 2.76 6.69
N LEU A 297 1.57 1.78 7.46
CA LEU A 297 2.05 1.98 8.83
C LEU A 297 3.46 2.61 8.91
N ASP A 298 4.28 2.50 7.87
CA ASP A 298 5.66 3.03 7.88
C ASP A 298 5.78 4.52 7.54
N TYR A 299 4.69 5.16 7.09
CA TYR A 299 4.70 6.59 6.76
C TYR A 299 4.72 7.52 7.99
N VAL A 300 4.50 6.99 9.20
CA VAL A 300 4.37 7.79 10.44
C VAL A 300 5.67 7.80 11.29
N LYS A 301 6.65 6.92 11.03
CA LYS A 301 7.84 6.76 11.89
C LYS A 301 9.13 7.47 11.45
N LEU A 302 9.12 8.29 10.39
CA LEU A 302 10.34 8.90 9.83
C LEU A 302 10.44 10.43 9.99
N ALA A 303 9.65 11.05 10.87
CA ALA A 303 9.72 12.50 11.09
C ALA A 303 10.61 12.96 12.26
N ASP A 304 11.13 12.04 13.11
CA ASP A 304 11.98 12.40 14.24
C ASP A 304 13.35 11.73 14.15
N HIS A 305 14.39 12.55 13.93
CA HIS A 305 15.82 12.39 14.30
C HIS A 305 16.79 12.86 13.21
N HIS A 306 17.27 14.11 13.32
CA HIS A 306 18.67 14.44 13.61
C HIS A 306 19.00 15.90 13.23
N HIS A 307 19.31 16.73 14.23
CA HIS A 307 20.34 17.77 14.10
C HIS A 307 20.98 18.07 15.47
N ASP A 308 22.28 17.77 15.57
CA ASP A 308 23.27 18.24 16.56
C ASP A 308 24.64 18.14 15.85
N GLY A 309 25.64 19.01 15.93
CA GLY A 309 25.92 20.30 16.60
C GLY A 309 27.43 20.60 16.36
N LYS A 310 27.89 21.85 16.13
CA LYS A 310 28.57 22.79 17.08
C LYS A 310 29.57 23.68 16.29
N PRO A 311 30.20 24.74 16.87
CA PRO A 311 29.76 25.72 17.89
C PRO A 311 30.04 27.19 17.47
N GLY A 312 29.36 28.18 18.08
CA GLY A 312 29.80 29.58 17.99
C GLY A 312 28.77 30.65 18.38
N GLN A 313 28.89 31.15 19.62
CA GLN A 313 28.57 32.50 20.13
C GLN A 313 27.17 33.13 19.92
N GLY A 314 26.55 33.51 21.05
CA GLY A 314 25.99 34.86 21.22
C GLY A 314 24.46 35.06 21.07
N HIS A 315 23.75 34.84 22.18
CA HIS A 315 22.62 35.65 22.69
C HIS A 315 21.28 35.85 21.92
N VAL A 316 20.22 35.78 22.75
CA VAL A 316 18.81 36.25 22.62
C VAL A 316 17.78 35.28 22.00
N SER A 317 16.90 34.79 22.88
CA SER A 317 15.72 33.96 22.58
C SER A 317 14.73 34.63 21.62
N ARG A 318 14.37 33.92 20.54
CA ARG A 318 13.15 34.13 19.75
C ARG A 318 12.42 32.79 19.59
N GLN A 319 11.11 32.78 19.85
CA GLN A 319 10.20 31.64 19.65
C GLN A 319 10.15 31.20 18.17
N PRO A 320 9.98 29.91 17.85
CA PRO A 320 9.87 29.45 16.47
C PRO A 320 8.46 29.70 15.91
N HIS A 321 8.41 30.34 14.74
CA HIS A 321 7.18 30.63 14.00
C HIS A 321 6.52 29.35 13.44
N LEU A 322 5.20 29.24 13.64
CA LEU A 322 4.29 28.24 13.07
C LEU A 322 4.34 28.26 11.53
N THR A 323 4.70 27.14 10.88
CA THR A 323 4.59 27.01 9.42
C THR A 323 3.34 26.20 9.03
N ASN A 324 2.24 26.89 8.77
CA ASN A 324 1.06 26.33 8.11
C ASN A 324 1.36 26.03 6.63
N ARG A 325 0.91 24.88 6.08
CA ARG A 325 1.02 24.59 4.64
C ARG A 325 -0.03 25.39 3.85
N CYS A 326 0.42 26.45 3.19
CA CYS A 326 -0.39 27.33 2.35
C CYS A 326 -0.47 26.80 0.89
N ARG A 327 -1.63 26.93 0.21
CA ARG A 327 -1.82 26.58 -1.22
C ARG A 327 -1.83 27.84 -2.13
N PRO A 328 -1.15 27.84 -3.29
CA PRO A 328 -1.12 28.99 -4.20
C PRO A 328 -2.43 29.12 -5.00
N ILE A 329 -2.84 30.35 -5.31
CA ILE A 329 -3.93 30.64 -6.25
C ILE A 329 -3.54 30.15 -7.65
N ARG A 330 -4.26 29.16 -8.18
CA ARG A 330 -4.36 28.93 -9.62
C ARG A 330 -5.67 29.55 -10.10
N SER A 331 -5.62 30.30 -11.20
CA SER A 331 -6.77 30.97 -11.80
C SER A 331 -7.85 29.96 -12.21
N PHE A 332 -8.81 29.70 -11.34
CA PHE A 332 -10.12 29.17 -11.73
C PHE A 332 -11.01 30.36 -12.11
N ALA A 333 -10.75 30.92 -13.29
CA ALA A 333 -11.68 31.83 -13.94
C ALA A 333 -12.77 30.99 -14.63
N GLN A 334 -13.68 30.41 -13.85
CA GLN A 334 -15.01 29.95 -14.29
C GLN A 334 -15.76 29.34 -13.08
N GLN A 335 -16.40 30.21 -12.28
CA GLN A 335 -17.62 29.96 -11.49
C GLN A 335 -17.88 31.21 -10.63
N GLY A 336 -18.19 32.32 -11.31
CA GLY A 336 -18.71 33.52 -10.66
C GLY A 336 -20.18 33.34 -10.27
N ALA A 337 -20.45 32.54 -9.22
CA ALA A 337 -21.77 32.45 -8.59
C ALA A 337 -21.77 31.83 -7.18
N LEU A 338 -20.61 31.55 -6.57
CA LEU A 338 -20.52 30.87 -5.25
C LEU A 338 -20.03 31.77 -4.10
N SER A 339 -19.71 33.04 -4.36
CA SER A 339 -19.07 33.92 -3.36
C SER A 339 -20.05 34.68 -2.46
N THR A 340 -21.34 34.72 -2.76
CA THR A 340 -22.30 35.55 -2.00
C THR A 340 -23.07 34.77 -0.93
N ASN A 341 -23.28 33.46 -1.08
CA ASN A 341 -24.06 32.67 -0.11
C ASN A 341 -23.26 32.06 1.05
N ILE A 342 -21.92 32.03 0.97
CA ILE A 342 -21.06 31.54 2.07
C ILE A 342 -20.92 32.59 3.19
N ARG A 343 -21.30 33.86 2.95
CA ARG A 343 -21.17 34.92 3.95
C ARG A 343 -22.20 34.87 5.08
N GLN A 344 -23.29 34.10 4.96
CA GLN A 344 -24.38 34.13 5.95
C GLN A 344 -24.47 32.92 6.88
N SER A 345 -23.87 31.76 6.57
CA SER A 345 -23.93 30.58 7.48
C SER A 345 -22.72 30.41 8.40
N SER A 346 -21.73 31.31 8.37
CA SER A 346 -20.45 31.16 9.09
C SER A 346 -20.38 31.80 10.49
N GLN A 347 -21.50 32.19 11.10
CA GLN A 347 -21.46 32.89 12.40
C GLN A 347 -21.02 32.01 13.59
N ASN A 348 -20.95 30.68 13.46
CA ASN A 348 -20.57 29.79 14.58
C ASN A 348 -19.17 29.15 14.49
N ASN A 349 -18.33 29.53 13.53
CA ASN A 349 -16.93 29.05 13.49
C ASN A 349 -15.92 30.10 12.97
N SER A 350 -16.22 31.38 13.15
CA SER A 350 -15.35 32.48 12.71
C SER A 350 -14.11 32.60 13.59
N SER A 351 -13.03 31.91 13.21
CA SER A 351 -11.68 32.37 13.54
C SER A 351 -10.73 32.18 12.35
N PHE A 352 -10.43 33.33 11.72
CA PHE A 352 -9.22 33.64 10.97
C PHE A 352 -8.90 32.81 9.72
N VAL A 353 -9.40 33.27 8.57
CA VAL A 353 -8.60 33.21 7.33
C VAL A 353 -7.55 34.32 7.42
N SER A 354 -6.31 33.98 7.72
CA SER A 354 -5.19 34.93 7.66
C SER A 354 -4.67 35.01 6.23
N GLU A 355 -4.89 36.15 5.58
CA GLU A 355 -4.33 36.43 4.26
C GLU A 355 -2.83 36.71 4.41
N HIS A 356 -1.99 35.75 4.00
CA HIS A 356 -0.54 35.91 4.05
C HIS A 356 -0.01 36.25 2.66
N ARG A 357 0.57 37.46 2.55
CA ARG A 357 1.36 37.89 1.40
C ARG A 357 2.75 37.28 1.51
N SER A 358 3.13 36.36 0.60
CA SER A 358 4.51 35.89 0.53
C SER A 358 5.43 36.99 -0.01
N GLN A 359 6.74 36.90 0.25
CA GLN A 359 7.76 37.85 -0.26
C GLN A 359 7.78 37.92 -1.80
N ASP A 360 7.19 36.92 -2.46
CA ASP A 360 7.12 36.74 -3.91
C ASP A 360 5.79 37.26 -4.51
N GLY A 361 4.94 37.91 -3.68
CA GLY A 361 3.71 38.57 -4.14
C GLY A 361 2.52 37.64 -4.39
N GLY A 362 2.63 36.35 -4.07
CA GLY A 362 1.53 35.38 -4.18
C GLY A 362 0.58 35.43 -2.97
N PHE A 363 -0.73 35.35 -3.24
CA PHE A 363 -1.75 35.13 -2.22
C PHE A 363 -1.91 33.62 -1.97
N TYR A 364 -1.95 33.23 -0.70
CA TYR A 364 -2.18 31.86 -0.28
C TYR A 364 -3.28 31.82 0.78
N TYR A 365 -4.20 30.85 0.66
CA TYR A 365 -5.09 30.48 1.75
C TYR A 365 -4.40 29.41 2.60
N CYS A 366 -4.15 29.74 3.87
CA CYS A 366 -3.83 28.78 4.91
C CYS A 366 -5.14 28.51 5.68
N TYR A 367 -5.70 27.32 5.53
CA TYR A 367 -6.82 26.90 6.37
C TYR A 367 -6.26 26.46 7.72
N PRO A 368 -6.76 27.01 8.85
CA PRO A 368 -6.47 26.44 10.14
C PRO A 368 -6.96 24.98 10.15
N ASP A 369 -6.11 24.09 10.62
CA ASP A 369 -6.48 22.70 10.82
C ASP A 369 -7.53 22.58 11.93
N PHE A 370 -8.30 21.50 11.94
CA PHE A 370 -9.38 21.38 12.91
C PHE A 370 -8.82 21.24 14.34
N ILE A 371 -9.39 22.03 15.25
CA ILE A 371 -9.12 21.98 16.69
C ILE A 371 -10.27 21.34 17.47
N ASN A 372 -11.44 21.19 16.82
CA ASN A 372 -12.63 20.55 17.36
C ASN A 372 -13.24 19.65 16.27
N VAL A 373 -13.84 18.54 16.69
CA VAL A 373 -14.59 17.66 15.80
C VAL A 373 -15.96 18.30 15.48
N PRO A 374 -16.36 18.41 14.21
CA PRO A 374 -17.61 19.05 13.80
C PRO A 374 -18.84 18.29 14.34
N ARG A 375 -19.91 19.02 14.63
CA ARG A 375 -21.20 18.48 15.10
C ARG A 375 -22.24 18.68 14.03
N ILE A 376 -22.90 17.59 13.64
CA ILE A 376 -23.88 17.57 12.55
C ILE A 376 -25.24 17.16 13.12
N ASP A 377 -26.22 18.05 13.03
CA ASP A 377 -27.62 17.74 13.38
C ASP A 377 -28.32 17.13 12.16
N LEU A 378 -28.67 15.84 12.24
CA LEU A 378 -29.32 15.14 11.13
C LEU A 378 -30.80 15.53 10.93
N SER A 379 -31.37 16.35 11.81
CA SER A 379 -32.74 16.87 11.72
C SER A 379 -32.82 18.30 11.17
N LEU A 380 -31.69 18.89 10.76
CA LEU A 380 -31.64 20.26 10.25
C LEU A 380 -32.58 20.45 9.05
N SER A 381 -33.45 21.46 9.12
CA SER A 381 -34.43 21.76 8.06
C SER A 381 -33.80 22.33 6.79
N ASP A 382 -32.65 23.01 6.94
CA ASP A 382 -31.85 23.50 5.82
C ASP A 382 -30.96 22.35 5.30
N HIS A 383 -31.46 21.66 4.28
CA HIS A 383 -30.81 20.50 3.68
C HIS A 383 -29.47 20.87 3.01
N ASP A 384 -29.38 22.04 2.38
CA ASP A 384 -28.14 22.48 1.71
C ASP A 384 -27.03 22.76 2.73
N GLN A 385 -27.39 23.37 3.86
CA GLN A 385 -26.47 23.59 4.97
C GLN A 385 -26.00 22.25 5.58
N LEU A 386 -26.92 21.31 5.80
CA LEU A 386 -26.59 19.95 6.28
C LEU A 386 -25.57 19.26 5.37
N LEU A 387 -25.81 19.27 4.05
CA LEU A 387 -24.91 18.65 3.07
C LEU A 387 -23.55 19.36 3.02
N SER A 388 -23.53 20.69 3.17
CA SER A 388 -22.30 21.48 3.22
C SER A 388 -21.44 21.13 4.44
N ASP A 389 -22.04 21.08 5.62
CA ASP A 389 -21.34 20.76 6.87
C ASP A 389 -20.86 19.30 6.87
N LEU A 390 -21.69 18.38 6.38
CA LEU A 390 -21.32 16.99 6.21
C LEU A 390 -20.16 16.85 5.22
N ARG A 391 -20.19 17.55 4.09
CA ARG A 391 -19.08 17.56 3.12
C ARG A 391 -17.78 18.02 3.77
N TYR A 392 -17.81 19.12 4.52
CA TYR A 392 -16.63 19.62 5.25
C TYR A 392 -16.10 18.57 6.22
N ALA A 393 -16.97 17.97 7.04
CA ALA A 393 -16.57 16.92 7.97
C ALA A 393 -15.92 15.73 7.24
N LEU A 394 -16.45 15.32 6.09
CA LEU A 394 -15.97 14.18 5.32
C LEU A 394 -14.62 14.44 4.62
N THR A 395 -14.43 15.61 4.01
CA THR A 395 -13.25 15.90 3.18
C THR A 395 -12.12 16.55 3.96
N GLU A 396 -12.44 17.29 5.02
CA GLU A 396 -11.45 18.04 5.78
C GLU A 396 -11.08 17.42 7.13
N VAL A 397 -11.98 16.67 7.77
CA VAL A 397 -11.76 16.17 9.14
C VAL A 397 -11.65 14.64 9.21
N GLY A 398 -12.57 13.90 8.58
CA GLY A 398 -12.66 12.44 8.66
C GLY A 398 -13.22 11.90 10.00
N PHE A 399 -13.77 12.79 10.81
CA PHE A 399 -14.38 12.55 12.12
C PHE A 399 -15.51 13.57 12.33
N LEU A 400 -16.62 13.17 12.93
CA LEU A 400 -17.75 14.05 13.25
C LEU A 400 -18.57 13.52 14.42
N TYR A 401 -19.33 14.38 15.06
CA TYR A 401 -20.48 13.98 15.86
C TYR A 401 -21.74 14.07 15.00
N ILE A 402 -22.65 13.12 15.19
CA ILE A 402 -24.02 13.20 14.70
C ILE A 402 -25.00 13.29 15.86
N GLU A 403 -25.98 14.15 15.72
CA GLU A 403 -27.07 14.40 16.68
C GLU A 403 -28.41 14.17 16.00
N ASN A 404 -29.45 13.96 16.81
CA ASN A 404 -30.82 13.67 16.33
C ASN A 404 -30.86 12.51 15.31
N HIS A 405 -29.99 11.51 15.51
CA HIS A 405 -29.79 10.38 14.60
C HIS A 405 -30.95 9.38 14.57
N GLY A 406 -31.93 9.50 15.47
CA GLY A 406 -33.15 8.70 15.49
C GLY A 406 -33.01 7.31 16.09
N VAL A 407 -31.87 6.97 16.70
CA VAL A 407 -31.74 5.72 17.48
C VAL A 407 -32.47 5.92 18.82
N PRO A 408 -33.37 5.01 19.23
CA PRO A 408 -34.18 5.21 20.43
C PRO A 408 -33.37 5.40 21.71
N THR A 409 -33.67 6.45 22.48
CA THR A 409 -32.93 6.78 23.72
C THR A 409 -33.03 5.70 24.78
N ASN A 410 -34.18 5.01 24.88
CA ASN A 410 -34.35 3.86 25.77
C ASN A 410 -33.40 2.72 25.41
N LEU A 411 -33.23 2.41 24.12
CA LEU A 411 -32.28 1.39 23.67
C LEU A 411 -30.82 1.75 24.01
N ILE A 412 -30.44 3.01 23.83
CA ILE A 412 -29.11 3.52 24.25
C ILE A 412 -28.93 3.36 25.76
N SER A 413 -29.95 3.68 26.55
CA SER A 413 -29.94 3.54 28.01
C SER A 413 -29.82 2.08 28.43
N ASP A 414 -30.63 1.19 27.85
CA ASP A 414 -30.62 -0.25 28.12
C ASP A 414 -29.25 -0.85 27.81
N LEU A 415 -28.65 -0.48 26.67
CA LEU A 415 -27.31 -0.90 26.29
C LEU A 415 -26.25 -0.40 27.27
N LYS A 416 -26.28 0.89 27.65
CA LYS A 416 -25.33 1.43 28.66
C LYS A 416 -25.45 0.72 30.00
N ASN A 417 -26.67 0.43 30.45
CA ASN A 417 -26.94 -0.28 31.71
C ASN A 417 -26.52 -1.76 31.65
N ALA A 418 -26.49 -2.37 30.47
CA ALA A 418 -26.06 -3.74 30.29
C ALA A 418 -24.53 -3.91 30.39
N LEU A 419 -23.74 -2.89 30.05
CA LEU A 419 -22.28 -3.01 29.97
C LEU A 419 -21.61 -3.39 31.31
N PRO A 420 -21.87 -2.73 32.46
CA PRO A 420 -21.25 -3.12 33.72
C PRO A 420 -21.60 -4.55 34.14
N ARG A 421 -22.85 -4.98 33.90
CA ARG A 421 -23.30 -6.36 34.17
C ARG A 421 -22.60 -7.37 33.26
N LEU A 422 -22.45 -7.06 31.97
CA LEU A 422 -21.75 -7.92 31.01
C LEU A 422 -20.28 -8.13 31.41
N PHE A 423 -19.57 -7.05 31.76
CA PHE A 423 -18.15 -7.16 32.09
C PHE A 423 -17.88 -7.72 33.50
N SER A 424 -18.91 -7.80 34.35
CA SER A 424 -18.84 -8.44 35.68
C SER A 424 -19.28 -9.91 35.70
N ILE A 425 -19.65 -10.51 34.56
CA ILE A 425 -19.90 -11.96 34.51
C ILE A 425 -18.61 -12.74 34.86
N SER A 426 -18.78 -13.99 35.31
CA SER A 426 -17.66 -14.78 35.80
C SER A 426 -16.64 -15.10 34.69
N PRO A 427 -15.36 -15.33 35.03
CA PRO A 427 -14.34 -15.74 34.06
C PRO A 427 -14.74 -16.98 33.25
N GLU A 428 -15.46 -17.93 33.86
CA GLU A 428 -15.95 -19.13 33.18
C GLU A 428 -17.00 -18.78 32.11
N SER A 429 -17.91 -17.86 32.41
CA SER A 429 -18.88 -17.36 31.43
C SER A 429 -18.23 -16.54 30.31
N LYS A 430 -17.14 -15.82 30.60
CA LYS A 430 -16.34 -15.15 29.55
C LYS A 430 -15.61 -16.16 28.67
N ALA A 431 -15.03 -17.21 29.28
CA ALA A 431 -14.33 -18.28 28.58
C ALA A 431 -15.27 -19.13 27.69
N GLU A 432 -16.52 -19.33 28.11
CA GLU A 432 -17.56 -20.01 27.31
C GLU A 432 -17.69 -19.39 25.91
N VAL A 433 -17.66 -18.06 25.84
CA VAL A 433 -17.81 -17.30 24.59
C VAL A 433 -16.51 -16.68 24.10
N ALA A 434 -15.35 -17.21 24.51
CA ALA A 434 -14.06 -16.70 24.07
C ALA A 434 -13.95 -16.73 22.53
N LEU A 435 -13.37 -15.67 21.97
CA LEU A 435 -13.20 -15.50 20.52
C LEU A 435 -12.42 -16.66 19.89
N GLU A 436 -11.50 -17.26 20.64
CA GLU A 436 -10.72 -18.45 20.26
C GLU A 436 -11.58 -19.69 19.97
N ASN A 437 -12.75 -19.78 20.59
CA ASN A 437 -13.72 -20.86 20.38
C ASN A 437 -14.58 -20.64 19.13
N SER A 438 -14.52 -19.45 18.52
CA SER A 438 -15.39 -19.05 17.41
C SER A 438 -14.65 -19.05 16.08
N PRO A 439 -15.07 -19.87 15.10
CA PRO A 439 -14.49 -19.83 13.76
C PRO A 439 -14.78 -18.52 13.01
N HIS A 440 -15.72 -17.71 13.52
CA HIS A 440 -16.21 -16.47 12.91
C HIS A 440 -15.51 -15.22 13.46
N PHE A 441 -14.58 -15.37 14.41
CA PHE A 441 -13.96 -14.24 15.13
C PHE A 441 -15.02 -13.35 15.79
N LEU A 442 -15.97 -13.96 16.50
CA LEU A 442 -17.02 -13.32 17.30
C LEU A 442 -16.97 -13.92 18.71
N GLY A 443 -17.12 -13.11 19.74
CA GLY A 443 -16.96 -13.53 21.13
C GLY A 443 -16.10 -12.61 21.97
N TYR A 444 -15.66 -13.10 23.13
CA TYR A 444 -14.91 -12.36 24.13
C TYR A 444 -13.39 -12.38 23.89
N SER A 445 -12.72 -11.23 24.07
CA SER A 445 -11.27 -11.15 24.24
C SER A 445 -10.92 -10.35 25.50
N GLY A 446 -9.93 -10.86 26.23
CA GLY A 446 -9.53 -10.32 27.53
C GLY A 446 -8.63 -9.09 27.47
N ASP A 447 -8.43 -8.48 28.63
CA ASP A 447 -7.54 -7.33 28.79
C ASP A 447 -6.12 -7.63 28.30
N GLY A 448 -5.61 -6.80 27.39
CA GLY A 448 -4.28 -6.94 26.81
C GLY A 448 -4.15 -8.01 25.73
N ALA A 449 -5.24 -8.69 25.34
CA ALA A 449 -5.21 -9.74 24.31
C ALA A 449 -4.93 -9.19 22.90
N GLU A 450 -5.27 -7.92 22.64
CA GLU A 450 -5.02 -7.26 21.36
C GLU A 450 -3.77 -6.38 21.39
N THR A 451 -3.13 -6.23 20.23
CA THR A 451 -1.90 -5.45 20.08
C THR A 451 -2.07 -4.43 18.95
N THR A 452 -1.92 -3.15 19.28
CA THR A 452 -1.92 -2.05 18.31
C THR A 452 -0.57 -1.33 18.36
N ALA A 453 -0.01 -1.02 17.20
CA ALA A 453 1.28 -0.33 17.06
C ALA A 453 2.45 -0.99 17.86
N GLY A 454 2.38 -2.30 18.07
CA GLY A 454 3.41 -3.09 18.78
C GLY A 454 3.32 -3.03 20.31
N LYS A 455 2.26 -2.45 20.87
CA LYS A 455 1.98 -2.43 22.31
C LYS A 455 0.64 -3.12 22.58
N SER A 456 0.48 -3.70 23.78
CA SER A 456 -0.77 -4.36 24.22
C SER A 456 -1.85 -3.34 24.56
N ASP A 457 -3.06 -3.52 24.04
CA ASP A 457 -4.21 -2.63 24.25
C ASP A 457 -4.92 -2.97 25.56
N ARG A 458 -5.01 -1.99 26.48
CA ARG A 458 -5.64 -2.18 27.80
C ARG A 458 -7.15 -2.07 27.74
N ARG A 459 -7.77 -3.08 27.16
CA ARG A 459 -9.23 -3.24 27.06
C ARG A 459 -9.61 -4.72 27.02
N GLU A 460 -10.77 -5.04 27.57
CA GLU A 460 -11.49 -6.26 27.25
C GLU A 460 -12.71 -5.94 26.38
N GLN A 461 -13.17 -6.89 25.57
CA GLN A 461 -14.29 -6.66 24.66
C GLN A 461 -15.09 -7.91 24.33
N PHE A 462 -16.35 -7.70 23.94
CA PHE A 462 -17.19 -8.69 23.28
C PHE A 462 -17.47 -8.24 21.85
N GLU A 463 -17.15 -9.10 20.87
CA GLU A 463 -17.44 -8.89 19.46
C GLU A 463 -18.74 -9.61 19.06
N PHE A 464 -19.65 -8.83 18.48
CA PHE A 464 -20.88 -9.30 17.86
C PHE A 464 -20.94 -8.83 16.40
N ALA A 465 -21.82 -9.43 15.62
CA ALA A 465 -22.13 -9.02 14.26
C ALA A 465 -23.62 -9.18 13.95
N THR A 466 -24.05 -8.77 12.75
CA THR A 466 -25.33 -9.21 12.19
C THR A 466 -25.45 -10.72 12.37
N GLU A 467 -26.56 -11.18 12.96
CA GLU A 467 -26.81 -12.60 13.17
C GLU A 467 -26.95 -13.28 11.80
N LEU A 468 -26.01 -14.18 11.47
CA LEU A 468 -25.95 -14.89 10.20
C LEU A 468 -25.73 -16.38 10.45
N ASP A 469 -26.23 -17.23 9.55
CA ASP A 469 -25.95 -18.65 9.60
C ASP A 469 -24.53 -18.97 9.13
N ALA A 470 -23.94 -20.03 9.68
CA ALA A 470 -22.67 -20.55 9.21
C ALA A 470 -22.86 -21.25 7.86
N THR A 471 -22.34 -20.66 6.79
CA THR A 471 -22.47 -21.19 5.42
C THR A 471 -21.23 -21.92 4.92
N TRP A 472 -20.10 -21.81 5.64
CA TRP A 472 -18.82 -22.40 5.23
C TRP A 472 -18.84 -23.93 5.25
N LYS A 473 -18.19 -24.54 4.24
CA LYS A 473 -18.01 -25.98 4.07
C LYS A 473 -16.60 -26.26 3.56
N GLU A 474 -16.11 -27.48 3.80
CA GLU A 474 -14.83 -27.93 3.26
C GLU A 474 -14.81 -27.78 1.72
N GLY A 475 -13.76 -27.15 1.19
CA GLY A 475 -13.63 -26.79 -0.23
C GLY A 475 -13.98 -25.32 -0.55
N LEU A 476 -14.68 -24.59 0.32
CA LEU A 476 -14.91 -23.15 0.15
C LEU A 476 -13.71 -22.31 0.63
N PRO A 477 -13.51 -21.09 0.08
CA PRO A 477 -12.48 -20.18 0.53
C PRO A 477 -12.54 -19.93 2.05
N LEU A 478 -11.40 -19.93 2.73
CA LEU A 478 -11.32 -19.74 4.19
C LEU A 478 -11.96 -18.44 4.66
N ARG A 479 -11.97 -17.38 3.83
CA ARG A 479 -12.62 -16.11 4.17
C ARG A 479 -14.13 -16.24 4.43
N GLU A 480 -14.79 -17.20 3.79
CA GLU A 480 -16.22 -17.46 4.01
C GLU A 480 -16.49 -18.03 5.41
N ARG A 481 -15.46 -18.54 6.10
CA ARG A 481 -15.55 -19.02 7.48
C ARG A 481 -15.77 -17.89 8.50
N LEU A 482 -15.48 -16.64 8.14
CA LEU A 482 -15.71 -15.47 9.00
C LEU A 482 -17.20 -15.11 9.15
N ARG A 483 -18.07 -15.79 8.42
CA ARG A 483 -19.53 -15.61 8.46
C ARG A 483 -20.18 -16.72 9.28
N GLY A 484 -20.99 -16.33 10.26
CA GLY A 484 -21.76 -17.25 11.09
C GLY A 484 -22.29 -16.61 12.38
N PRO A 485 -22.85 -17.43 13.28
CA PRO A 485 -23.61 -16.94 14.42
C PRO A 485 -22.74 -16.29 15.49
N ASN A 486 -23.35 -15.40 16.27
CA ASN A 486 -22.75 -14.81 17.45
C ASN A 486 -22.62 -15.84 18.59
N SER A 487 -21.61 -15.67 19.44
CA SER A 487 -21.45 -16.43 20.68
C SER A 487 -22.06 -15.64 21.85
N TRP A 488 -23.22 -16.11 22.33
CA TRP A 488 -23.99 -15.44 23.39
C TRP A 488 -23.66 -16.00 24.78
N PRO A 489 -23.30 -15.17 25.78
CA PRO A 489 -22.97 -15.67 27.11
C PRO A 489 -24.22 -16.20 27.82
N SER A 490 -24.20 -17.49 28.20
CA SER A 490 -25.35 -18.16 28.84
C SER A 490 -25.77 -17.48 30.16
N ALA A 491 -24.82 -16.87 30.86
CA ALA A 491 -25.04 -16.13 32.10
C ALA A 491 -25.79 -14.80 31.93
N TYR A 492 -25.93 -14.28 30.69
CA TYR A 492 -26.63 -13.02 30.44
C TYR A 492 -27.53 -13.05 29.19
N PRO A 493 -28.61 -13.86 29.21
CA PRO A 493 -29.49 -14.05 28.05
C PRO A 493 -30.23 -12.78 27.63
N GLN A 494 -30.43 -11.82 28.53
CA GLN A 494 -31.10 -10.54 28.22
C GLN A 494 -30.24 -9.62 27.33
N LEU A 495 -28.94 -9.90 27.17
CA LEU A 495 -28.05 -9.10 26.31
C LEU A 495 -28.44 -9.21 24.83
N ARG A 496 -28.78 -10.42 24.37
CA ARG A 496 -29.07 -10.73 22.97
C ARG A 496 -30.09 -9.79 22.33
N PRO A 497 -31.32 -9.66 22.84
CA PRO A 497 -32.33 -8.80 22.21
C PRO A 497 -31.93 -7.31 22.18
N ILE A 498 -31.13 -6.84 23.16
CA ILE A 498 -30.61 -5.47 23.21
C ILE A 498 -29.60 -5.26 22.08
N VAL A 499 -28.62 -6.15 21.95
CA VAL A 499 -27.56 -6.07 20.93
C VAL A 499 -28.12 -6.22 19.52
N GLU A 500 -28.99 -7.21 19.28
CA GLU A 500 -29.62 -7.41 17.96
C GLU A 500 -30.46 -6.20 17.55
N THR A 501 -31.21 -5.62 18.49
CA THR A 501 -32.00 -4.40 18.23
C THR A 501 -31.09 -3.21 17.97
N TYR A 502 -30.00 -3.05 18.72
CA TYR A 502 -29.02 -2.00 18.49
C TYR A 502 -28.36 -2.11 17.11
N ILE A 503 -27.92 -3.30 16.71
CA ILE A 503 -27.36 -3.54 15.37
C ILE A 503 -28.38 -3.15 14.29
N ARG A 504 -29.64 -3.57 14.42
CA ARG A 504 -30.70 -3.23 13.45
C ARG A 504 -30.92 -1.73 13.31
N GLU A 505 -30.99 -0.99 14.42
CA GLU A 505 -31.17 0.47 14.39
C GLU A 505 -29.96 1.18 13.78
N LEU A 506 -28.75 0.71 14.06
CA LEU A 506 -27.51 1.27 13.51
C LEU A 506 -27.31 0.93 12.03
N THR A 507 -27.76 -0.24 11.57
CA THR A 507 -27.84 -0.57 10.14
C THR A 507 -28.75 0.42 9.41
N ALA A 508 -29.96 0.64 9.93
CA ALA A 508 -30.91 1.57 9.33
C ALA A 508 -30.38 3.03 9.34
N LEU A 509 -29.69 3.44 10.41
CA LEU A 509 -29.01 4.73 10.46
C LEU A 509 -27.88 4.81 9.42
N GLY A 510 -27.04 3.78 9.33
CA GLY A 510 -25.92 3.72 8.40
C GLY A 510 -26.37 3.85 6.94
N GLU A 511 -27.45 3.19 6.54
CA GLU A 511 -28.01 3.34 5.19
C GLU A 511 -28.54 4.76 4.90
N ARG A 512 -29.24 5.38 5.86
CA ARG A 512 -29.69 6.78 5.72
C ARG A 512 -28.51 7.74 5.64
N PHE A 513 -27.51 7.55 6.49
CA PHE A 513 -26.29 8.35 6.51
C PHE A 513 -25.52 8.22 5.19
N LEU A 514 -25.39 7.00 4.64
CA LEU A 514 -24.69 6.76 3.39
C LEU A 514 -25.34 7.47 2.19
N ARG A 515 -26.67 7.62 2.19
CA ARG A 515 -27.41 8.41 1.19
C ARG A 515 -27.08 9.90 1.30
N LEU A 516 -27.06 10.44 2.52
CA LEU A 516 -26.67 11.84 2.78
C LEU A 516 -25.21 12.09 2.37
N VAL A 517 -24.32 11.14 2.64
CA VAL A 517 -22.91 11.21 2.20
C VAL A 517 -22.82 11.27 0.68
N ALA A 518 -23.52 10.40 -0.04
CA ALA A 518 -23.50 10.40 -1.50
C ALA A 518 -23.95 11.76 -2.04
N GLU A 519 -25.04 12.30 -1.50
CA GLU A 519 -25.54 13.62 -1.87
C GLU A 519 -24.57 14.76 -1.52
N ALA A 520 -23.95 14.71 -0.34
CA ALA A 520 -22.92 15.66 0.08
C ALA A 520 -21.72 15.63 -0.87
N LEU A 521 -21.40 14.49 -1.47
CA LEU A 521 -20.36 14.33 -2.49
C LEU A 521 -20.84 14.61 -3.92
N PHE A 522 -22.04 15.17 -4.09
CA PHE A 522 -22.69 15.45 -5.38
C PHE A 522 -22.94 14.21 -6.24
N LEU A 523 -23.22 13.09 -5.59
CA LEU A 523 -23.54 11.80 -6.22
C LEU A 523 -25.02 11.44 -5.98
N PRO A 524 -25.63 10.62 -6.84
CA PRO A 524 -26.93 10.02 -6.55
C PRO A 524 -26.95 9.29 -5.21
N GLN A 525 -28.01 9.47 -4.41
CA GLN A 525 -28.11 8.90 -3.05
C GLN A 525 -27.89 7.37 -2.98
N GLY A 526 -28.20 6.64 -4.05
CA GLY A 526 -28.04 5.20 -4.13
C GLY A 526 -26.65 4.72 -4.55
N THR A 527 -25.71 5.61 -4.88
CA THR A 527 -24.42 5.25 -5.49
C THR A 527 -23.62 4.22 -4.69
N PHE A 528 -23.69 4.29 -3.37
CA PHE A 528 -22.86 3.47 -2.50
C PHE A 528 -23.56 2.22 -1.92
N LEU A 529 -24.88 2.15 -1.98
CA LEU A 529 -25.66 1.05 -1.38
C LEU A 529 -25.28 -0.34 -1.92
N PRO A 530 -24.98 -0.55 -3.23
CA PRO A 530 -24.63 -1.87 -3.74
C PRO A 530 -23.33 -2.46 -3.17
N PHE A 531 -22.52 -1.66 -2.48
CA PHE A 531 -21.25 -2.10 -1.89
C PHE A 531 -21.34 -2.45 -0.41
N LEU A 532 -22.51 -2.26 0.21
CA LEU A 532 -22.72 -2.63 1.61
C LEU A 532 -22.67 -4.15 1.78
N SER A 533 -22.01 -4.60 2.85
CA SER A 533 -22.09 -5.99 3.28
C SER A 533 -23.39 -6.24 4.05
N ASP A 534 -23.87 -7.48 4.02
CA ASP A 534 -24.93 -7.95 4.92
C ASP A 534 -24.42 -8.24 6.34
N GLN A 535 -23.10 -8.19 6.56
CA GLN A 535 -22.49 -8.35 7.87
C GLN A 535 -21.93 -7.02 8.37
N HIS A 536 -22.53 -6.48 9.42
CA HIS A 536 -21.99 -5.37 10.20
C HIS A 536 -21.45 -5.90 11.53
N ARG A 537 -20.45 -5.24 12.10
CA ARG A 537 -19.82 -5.67 13.36
C ARG A 537 -20.10 -4.68 14.47
N LEU A 538 -20.11 -5.17 15.70
CA LEU A 538 -20.29 -4.40 16.91
C LEU A 538 -19.26 -4.87 17.94
N LYS A 539 -18.61 -3.95 18.62
CA LYS A 539 -17.84 -4.29 19.82
C LYS A 539 -18.49 -3.63 21.03
N LEU A 540 -18.63 -4.39 22.11
CA LEU A 540 -18.86 -3.83 23.44
C LEU A 540 -17.50 -3.83 24.12
N VAL A 541 -17.02 -2.67 24.55
CA VAL A 541 -15.63 -2.51 25.01
C VAL A 541 -15.59 -1.90 26.41
N HIS A 542 -14.77 -2.48 27.28
CA HIS A 542 -14.46 -2.00 28.61
C HIS A 542 -12.96 -1.72 28.73
N TYR A 543 -12.63 -0.50 29.15
CA TYR A 543 -11.29 -0.06 29.49
C TYR A 543 -11.21 0.02 31.02
N PRO A 544 -10.48 -0.89 31.69
CA PRO A 544 -10.32 -0.86 33.13
C PRO A 544 -9.63 0.42 33.60
N ALA A 545 -9.94 0.85 34.83
CA ALA A 545 -9.19 1.92 35.49
C ALA A 545 -7.74 1.49 35.73
N LEU A 546 -6.79 2.38 35.48
CA LEU A 546 -5.38 2.16 35.77
C LEU A 546 -5.12 2.35 37.26
N GLU A 547 -4.33 1.44 37.85
CA GLU A 547 -3.89 1.53 39.25
C GLU A 547 -2.94 2.72 39.49
N ASP A 548 -2.10 3.05 38.50
CA ASP A 548 -1.22 4.22 38.50
C ASP A 548 -1.66 5.23 37.42
N PRO A 549 -2.33 6.34 37.81
CA PRO A 549 -2.75 7.39 36.89
C PRO A 549 -1.60 8.08 36.14
N GLY A 550 -0.36 7.98 36.63
CA GLY A 550 0.82 8.60 36.03
C GLY A 550 1.50 7.72 34.98
N ALA A 551 1.17 6.42 34.92
CA ALA A 551 1.73 5.51 33.92
C ALA A 551 1.06 5.75 32.56
N GLU A 552 1.84 6.19 31.56
CA GLU A 552 1.37 6.24 30.18
C GLU A 552 0.97 4.83 29.72
N SER A 553 -0.34 4.60 29.63
CA SER A 553 -0.91 3.32 29.22
C SER A 553 -1.92 3.54 28.09
N GLN A 554 -1.82 2.70 27.07
CA GLN A 554 -2.73 2.77 25.93
C GLN A 554 -3.98 1.94 26.20
N GLY A 555 -5.15 2.56 26.03
CA GLY A 555 -6.40 1.81 25.88
C GLY A 555 -6.41 1.15 24.51
N VAL A 556 -6.22 1.97 23.46
CA VAL A 556 -5.99 1.53 22.08
C VAL A 556 -4.92 2.40 21.45
N GLY A 557 -3.91 1.78 20.83
CA GLY A 557 -2.85 2.51 20.10
C GLY A 557 -3.37 3.31 18.89
N PRO A 558 -2.55 4.22 18.32
CA PRO A 558 -2.88 4.95 17.10
C PRO A 558 -3.19 4.03 15.92
N HIS A 559 -4.38 4.13 15.35
CA HIS A 559 -4.82 3.32 14.21
C HIS A 559 -5.88 4.03 13.37
N LYS A 560 -6.23 3.41 12.23
CA LYS A 560 -7.41 3.71 11.43
C LYS A 560 -8.26 2.45 11.38
N ASP A 561 -9.58 2.60 11.33
CA ASP A 561 -10.46 1.45 11.20
C ASP A 561 -10.33 0.82 9.81
N SER A 562 -9.86 -0.43 9.79
CA SER A 562 -9.57 -1.15 8.55
C SER A 562 -10.81 -1.72 7.87
N SER A 563 -11.88 -1.97 8.63
CA SER A 563 -13.10 -2.61 8.14
C SER A 563 -14.26 -1.62 8.06
N GLY A 564 -15.02 -1.71 6.98
CA GLY A 564 -16.29 -1.01 6.83
C GLY A 564 -16.17 0.41 6.27
N TRP A 565 -17.33 0.98 5.98
CA TRP A 565 -17.52 2.31 5.43
C TRP A 565 -17.35 3.38 6.52
N TRP A 566 -18.01 3.15 7.65
CA TRP A 566 -17.99 4.05 8.81
C TRP A 566 -18.03 3.25 10.10
N THR A 567 -17.50 3.88 11.14
CA THR A 567 -17.70 3.45 12.51
C THR A 567 -18.64 4.44 13.19
N PHE A 568 -19.77 3.95 13.70
CA PHE A 568 -20.66 4.70 14.59
C PHE A 568 -20.33 4.31 16.03
N LEU A 569 -19.78 5.25 16.78
CA LEU A 569 -19.29 5.04 18.13
C LEU A 569 -20.21 5.70 19.16
N LEU A 570 -20.79 4.86 20.01
CA LEU A 570 -21.40 5.31 21.26
C LEU A 570 -20.32 5.37 22.35
N GLN A 571 -20.01 6.57 22.84
CA GLN A 571 -19.26 6.75 24.08
C GLN A 571 -20.20 6.50 25.27
N ALA A 572 -20.07 5.32 25.89
CA ALA A 572 -21.04 4.81 26.86
C ALA A 572 -20.78 5.28 28.31
N SER A 573 -19.70 6.01 28.55
CA SER A 573 -19.36 6.61 29.84
C SER A 573 -19.89 8.04 30.03
N PRO A 574 -19.99 8.54 31.28
CA PRO A 574 -20.34 9.94 31.56
C PRO A 574 -19.35 10.97 30.98
N PRO A 575 -19.76 12.24 30.77
CA PRO A 575 -18.93 13.26 30.11
C PRO A 575 -17.59 13.63 30.75
N HIS A 576 -17.45 13.41 32.06
CA HIS A 576 -16.18 13.67 32.74
C HIS A 576 -15.13 12.59 32.45
N ILE A 577 -15.52 11.43 31.92
CA ILE A 577 -14.61 10.33 31.56
C ILE A 577 -14.10 10.57 30.12
N LYS A 578 -12.81 10.82 30.01
CA LYS A 578 -12.11 11.09 28.74
C LYS A 578 -11.46 9.82 28.19
N GLY A 579 -10.92 9.89 26.97
CA GLY A 579 -10.03 8.84 26.46
C GLY A 579 -9.80 8.87 24.95
N LEU A 580 -10.86 9.11 24.17
CA LEU A 580 -10.77 9.13 22.71
C LEU A 580 -10.06 10.39 22.21
N GLN A 581 -9.08 10.21 21.33
CA GLN A 581 -8.38 11.29 20.66
C GLN A 581 -8.25 11.01 19.16
N VAL A 582 -8.33 12.07 18.36
CA VAL A 582 -8.17 12.02 16.91
C VAL A 582 -6.96 12.85 16.49
N LEU A 583 -6.18 12.39 15.51
CA LEU A 583 -5.00 13.07 15.02
C LEU A 583 -5.38 14.05 13.89
N ASN A 584 -5.12 15.33 14.08
CA ASN A 584 -5.35 16.33 13.03
C ASN A 584 -4.21 16.36 11.99
N LYS A 585 -4.38 17.11 10.90
CA LYS A 585 -3.41 17.21 9.79
C LYS A 585 -2.08 17.87 10.19
N SER A 586 -2.06 18.59 11.30
CA SER A 586 -0.90 19.24 11.91
C SER A 586 -0.10 18.28 12.80
N GLY A 587 -0.60 17.06 13.01
CA GLY A 587 0.05 16.06 13.86
C GLY A 587 -0.29 16.20 15.35
N ASN A 588 -1.28 17.01 15.70
CA ASN A 588 -1.73 17.18 17.08
C ASN A 588 -2.90 16.25 17.39
N TRP A 589 -2.88 15.68 18.60
CA TRP A 589 -4.01 14.90 19.13
C TRP A 589 -5.08 15.85 19.66
N VAL A 590 -6.31 15.70 19.16
CA VAL A 590 -7.49 16.46 19.54
C VAL A 590 -8.41 15.55 20.37
N ASP A 591 -8.81 16.00 21.55
CA ASP A 591 -9.75 15.27 22.41
C ASP A 591 -11.15 15.20 21.79
N VAL A 592 -11.79 14.04 21.93
CA VAL A 592 -13.18 13.79 21.49
C VAL A 592 -14.03 13.51 22.73
N PRO A 593 -14.50 14.56 23.45
CA PRO A 593 -15.26 14.41 24.68
C PRO A 593 -16.63 13.75 24.45
N VAL A 594 -17.22 13.15 25.48
CA VAL A 594 -18.56 12.61 25.35
C VAL A 594 -19.58 13.76 25.26
N ILE A 595 -20.37 13.78 24.20
CA ILE A 595 -21.51 14.68 24.06
C ILE A 595 -22.82 13.86 24.23
N PRO A 596 -23.62 14.11 25.27
CA PRO A 596 -24.87 13.38 25.49
C PRO A 596 -25.81 13.48 24.28
N GLY A 597 -26.41 12.34 23.91
CA GLY A 597 -27.33 12.27 22.77
C GLY A 597 -26.67 12.25 21.39
N SER A 598 -25.34 12.16 21.32
CA SER A 598 -24.60 12.07 20.07
C SER A 598 -23.98 10.68 19.86
N LEU A 599 -23.68 10.39 18.60
CA LEU A 599 -22.73 9.35 18.20
C LEU A 599 -21.52 10.02 17.55
N VAL A 600 -20.33 9.49 17.81
CA VAL A 600 -19.14 9.85 17.04
C VAL A 600 -19.12 9.00 15.78
N VAL A 601 -18.85 9.59 14.63
CA VAL A 601 -18.69 8.88 13.37
C VAL A 601 -17.29 9.12 12.84
N ASN A 602 -16.63 8.05 12.41
CA ASN A 602 -15.37 8.16 11.69
C ASN A 602 -15.36 7.32 10.43
N ILE A 603 -14.54 7.78 9.47
CA ILE A 603 -14.43 7.16 8.15
C ILE A 603 -13.54 5.93 8.23
N GLY A 604 -14.02 4.81 7.68
CA GLY A 604 -13.24 3.58 7.54
C GLY A 604 -12.34 3.59 6.31
N GLN A 605 -11.29 2.79 6.33
CA GLN A 605 -10.32 2.72 5.21
C GLN A 605 -10.96 2.24 3.91
N ALA A 606 -12.02 1.42 3.95
CA ALA A 606 -12.71 0.98 2.73
C ALA A 606 -13.33 2.16 1.97
N PHE A 607 -13.94 3.11 2.68
CA PHE A 607 -14.50 4.31 2.06
C PHE A 607 -13.41 5.27 1.55
N GLU A 608 -12.29 5.38 2.26
CA GLU A 608 -11.12 6.14 1.78
C GLU A 608 -10.62 5.58 0.43
N VAL A 609 -10.61 4.25 0.26
CA VAL A 609 -10.22 3.61 -1.00
C VAL A 609 -11.24 3.89 -2.11
N VAL A 610 -12.54 3.70 -1.85
CA VAL A 610 -13.60 3.92 -2.85
C VAL A 610 -13.64 5.37 -3.34
N THR A 611 -13.34 6.32 -2.45
CA THR A 611 -13.29 7.75 -2.78
C THR A 611 -11.93 8.23 -3.29
N HIS A 612 -10.97 7.32 -3.51
CA HIS A 612 -9.60 7.65 -3.91
C HIS A 612 -8.91 8.69 -3.01
N GLY A 613 -9.18 8.64 -1.70
CA GLY A 613 -8.58 9.52 -0.70
C GLY A 613 -9.22 10.91 -0.58
N VAL A 614 -10.37 11.15 -1.22
CA VAL A 614 -11.18 12.37 -0.99
C VAL A 614 -11.69 12.41 0.44
N CYS A 615 -12.23 11.29 0.93
CA CYS A 615 -12.69 11.14 2.30
C CYS A 615 -11.67 10.29 3.07
N LYS A 616 -10.88 10.91 3.95
CA LYS A 616 -9.78 10.22 4.62
C LYS A 616 -10.23 9.55 5.91
N ALA A 617 -9.80 8.31 6.12
CA ALA A 617 -9.89 7.69 7.45
C ALA A 617 -8.87 8.38 8.36
N THR A 618 -9.34 8.99 9.45
CA THR A 618 -8.47 9.76 10.34
C THR A 618 -7.92 8.87 11.45
N THR A 619 -6.61 8.97 11.69
CA THR A 619 -5.95 8.20 12.75
C THR A 619 -6.51 8.63 14.10
N HIS A 620 -6.89 7.67 14.94
CA HIS A 620 -7.40 7.91 16.28
C HIS A 620 -6.78 6.94 17.28
N ARG A 621 -6.90 7.23 18.57
CA ARG A 621 -6.41 6.40 19.68
C ARG A 621 -7.31 6.54 20.90
N VAL A 622 -7.14 5.63 21.87
CA VAL A 622 -7.77 5.74 23.18
C VAL A 622 -6.71 5.70 24.26
N LEU A 623 -6.68 6.73 25.11
CA LEU A 623 -5.83 6.77 26.29
C LEU A 623 -6.43 5.90 27.39
N GLY A 624 -5.58 5.19 28.14
CA GLY A 624 -5.97 4.66 29.44
C GLY A 624 -6.19 5.81 30.43
N GLY A 625 -6.96 5.54 31.49
CA GLY A 625 -7.29 6.56 32.48
C GLY A 625 -7.50 5.99 33.87
N SER A 626 -7.62 6.88 34.86
CA SER A 626 -7.86 6.52 36.26
C SER A 626 -9.30 6.08 36.58
N LEU A 627 -10.20 6.18 35.60
CA LEU A 627 -11.59 5.76 35.70
C LEU A 627 -11.89 4.75 34.60
N GLU A 628 -12.74 3.78 34.92
CA GLU A 628 -13.22 2.82 33.92
C GLU A 628 -14.00 3.54 32.81
N ARG A 629 -13.86 3.03 31.59
CA ARG A 629 -14.55 3.60 30.42
C ARG A 629 -15.22 2.49 29.63
N PHE A 630 -16.42 2.77 29.13
CA PHE A 630 -17.16 1.91 28.23
C PHE A 630 -17.35 2.58 26.88
N SER A 631 -17.26 1.79 25.81
CA SER A 631 -17.58 2.28 24.46
C SER A 631 -18.15 1.18 23.59
N VAL A 632 -18.98 1.57 22.63
CA VAL A 632 -19.64 0.65 21.72
C VAL A 632 -19.47 1.12 20.28
N PRO A 633 -18.39 0.73 19.59
CA PRO A 633 -18.24 0.96 18.15
C PRO A 633 -19.04 -0.06 17.32
N PHE A 634 -19.84 0.45 16.40
CA PHE A 634 -20.54 -0.29 15.35
C PHE A 634 -19.87 0.01 14.01
N PHE A 635 -19.42 -1.03 13.31
CA PHE A 635 -18.72 -0.96 12.02
C PHE A 635 -19.67 -1.38 10.90
N GLN A 636 -20.03 -0.43 10.03
CA GLN A 636 -20.86 -0.74 8.87
C GLN A 636 -20.02 -1.40 7.77
N GLY A 637 -20.20 -2.72 7.61
CA GLY A 637 -19.54 -3.54 6.59
C GLY A 637 -19.78 -3.15 5.13
#